data_AF-A0A7V9G533-F1
#
_entry.id   AF-A0A7V9G533-F1
#
_cell.length_a   1.000
_cell.length_b   1.000
_cell.length_c   1.000
_cell.angle_alpha   90.00
_cell.angle_beta   90.00
_cell.angle_gamma   90.00
#
_symmetry.space_group_name_H-M   'P 1'
#
loop_
_entity.id
_entity.type
_entity.pdbx_description
1 polymer ?
#
loop_
_entity_poly.entity_id
_entity_poly.type
_entity_poly.pdbx_seq_one_letter_code
_entity_poly.pdbx_strand_id
1 'polypeptide(L)'
;MIKIAMIGAGSVVFSRNLTGDILGCPEFRECTISYMDIDEERLQVAGDLCRKVAKAVGANPTIETTTDRRKALAGADFVINMVQIGGFDSTLVDFEVPRKYGLNFTIADTTGPGGFFRALRTFPMLSGMCRDMMDVCPRAFLLNYSNPMSMNMQTVFRTSSINAVGLCHSVQGTFDQLMGYIGEKPADVDFICAGINHMAFYLKIEKDGVDLYPRLFKAMEDPQIFSSNKVRFELMKRLGHFITESSEHNAEYNPYFIPRGKAVISKFSVPIDEYLRRCDGIVDEFDRLKVFSKSPEPMKDVCRSHEYGSLIIQGIVNKRPTVIYGNMPNRGVITNLPASAIVEGPTLVDGTGLHLTHVGELPPQLVGYMQPHIIQHELFIRAATEGRRDHVYQAAMFDPLTAATLTTDQIVEMCDELIAAHGDALPKLDAKTLVPTSGKTFPKVDGKVLRQSWDDAQAKADKEYIREWHILGAFPTTTDGTISTEMATALDADVAKRKDGSVDLAATWQVGAQAKAAAGSGATQTTKPLSWKKAEAGKQGFVDLGKAFEPKPFALGYAYTEVDSVHARETVLSCASRGGIKVWLNGEAIHAVDGDRRFQPGEDAVAVRLKAGKNRILVKLAHHHWGWGFSMTVPPANF
;
A
#
# COMPACT_ATOMS: atom_id res chain seq x y z
N MET A 1 21.77 18.49 -23.08
CA MET A 1 21.83 17.71 -21.83
C MET A 1 20.40 17.50 -21.39
N ILE A 2 20.00 16.27 -21.08
CA ILE A 2 18.61 15.96 -20.68
C ILE A 2 18.31 16.62 -19.33
N LYS A 3 17.16 17.29 -19.21
CA LYS A 3 16.65 17.83 -17.94
C LYS A 3 15.36 17.13 -17.53
N ILE A 4 15.31 16.67 -16.28
CA ILE A 4 14.16 16.01 -15.68
C ILE A 4 13.69 16.85 -14.49
N ALA A 5 12.44 17.33 -14.54
CA ALA A 5 11.81 18.01 -13.41
C ALA A 5 11.01 17.00 -12.58
N MET A 6 11.22 16.97 -11.27
CA MET A 6 10.47 16.14 -10.33
C MET A 6 9.59 17.04 -9.45
N ILE A 7 8.28 17.04 -9.71
CA ILE A 7 7.29 17.86 -9.00
C ILE A 7 6.65 17.02 -7.88
N GLY A 8 6.67 17.53 -6.65
CA GLY A 8 6.34 16.74 -5.45
C GLY A 8 7.52 15.91 -4.95
N ALA A 9 8.74 16.46 -5.08
CA ALA A 9 9.98 15.77 -4.73
C ALA A 9 10.13 15.46 -3.23
N GLY A 10 9.31 16.05 -2.37
CA GLY A 10 9.20 15.70 -0.95
C GLY A 10 8.66 14.29 -0.70
N SER A 11 8.25 13.57 -1.74
CA SER A 11 8.07 12.11 -1.72
C SER A 11 9.44 11.40 -1.73
N VAL A 12 10.17 11.51 -0.61
CA VAL A 12 11.60 11.17 -0.51
C VAL A 12 11.95 9.74 -0.96
N VAL A 13 11.09 8.76 -0.67
CA VAL A 13 11.30 7.35 -1.09
C VAL A 13 11.21 7.24 -2.60
N PHE A 14 10.19 7.85 -3.18
CA PHE A 14 9.89 7.74 -4.60
C PHE A 14 10.90 8.55 -5.43
N SER A 15 11.25 9.75 -5.00
CA SER A 15 12.35 10.54 -5.58
C SER A 15 13.67 9.79 -5.54
N ARG A 16 14.02 9.16 -4.41
CA ARG A 16 15.24 8.34 -4.30
C ARG A 16 15.24 7.18 -5.30
N ASN A 17 14.15 6.42 -5.38
CA ASN A 17 14.06 5.23 -6.22
C ASN A 17 14.15 5.59 -7.71
N LEU A 18 13.33 6.54 -8.17
CA LEU A 18 13.35 6.96 -9.58
C LEU A 18 14.70 7.57 -9.98
N THR A 19 15.34 8.32 -9.08
CA THR A 19 16.70 8.83 -9.31
C THR A 19 17.68 7.69 -9.52
N GLY A 20 17.60 6.64 -8.70
CA GLY A 20 18.41 5.43 -8.87
C GLY A 20 18.19 4.76 -10.22
N ASP A 21 16.94 4.62 -10.64
CA ASP A 21 16.60 3.99 -11.92
C ASP A 21 17.11 4.77 -13.13
N ILE A 22 16.95 6.10 -13.08
CA ILE A 22 17.39 7.00 -14.15
C ILE A 22 18.92 7.00 -14.22
N LEU A 23 19.60 7.28 -13.10
CA LEU A 23 21.06 7.41 -13.06
C LEU A 23 21.80 6.07 -13.17
N GLY A 24 21.11 4.95 -12.93
CA GLY A 24 21.62 3.62 -13.19
C GLY A 24 21.88 3.36 -14.69
N CYS A 25 21.31 4.18 -15.57
CA CYS A 25 21.52 4.09 -17.01
C CYS A 25 22.66 5.02 -17.46
N PRO A 26 23.66 4.51 -18.20
CA PRO A 26 24.85 5.27 -18.58
C PRO A 26 24.56 6.62 -19.24
N GLU A 27 23.52 6.70 -20.07
CA GLU A 27 23.15 7.87 -20.87
C GLU A 27 22.64 9.04 -20.03
N PHE A 28 22.21 8.79 -18.79
CA PHE A 28 21.67 9.83 -17.89
C PHE A 28 22.61 10.16 -16.73
N ARG A 29 23.82 9.60 -16.69
CA ARG A 29 24.77 9.86 -15.59
C ARG A 29 25.19 11.32 -15.44
N GLU A 30 25.05 12.12 -16.50
CA GLU A 30 25.39 13.55 -16.53
C GLU A 30 24.15 14.43 -16.84
N CYS A 31 22.94 13.95 -16.55
CA CYS A 31 21.71 14.74 -16.75
C CYS A 31 21.56 15.86 -15.71
N THR A 32 20.58 16.75 -15.93
CA THR A 32 20.09 17.67 -14.90
C THR A 32 18.80 17.13 -14.28
N ILE A 33 18.72 17.08 -12.95
CA ILE A 33 17.50 16.75 -12.23
C ILE A 33 17.12 17.93 -11.34
N SER A 34 15.94 18.50 -11.58
CA SER A 34 15.39 19.63 -10.83
C SER A 34 14.28 19.14 -9.91
N TYR A 35 14.54 19.12 -8.61
CA TYR A 35 13.59 18.70 -7.59
C TYR A 35 12.79 19.91 -7.12
N MET A 36 11.46 19.77 -7.12
CA MET A 36 10.55 20.80 -6.63
C MET A 36 9.52 20.25 -5.66
N ASP A 37 9.42 20.93 -4.52
CA ASP A 37 8.36 20.73 -3.53
C ASP A 37 8.06 22.07 -2.85
N ILE A 38 6.89 22.19 -2.25
CA ILE A 38 6.50 23.38 -1.46
C ILE A 38 7.01 23.29 -0.02
N ASP A 39 7.33 22.08 0.45
CA ASP A 39 7.92 21.85 1.77
C ASP A 39 9.44 21.85 1.67
N GLU A 40 10.06 22.91 2.18
CA GLU A 40 11.52 23.12 2.13
C GLU A 40 12.30 22.01 2.86
N GLU A 41 11.78 21.50 3.97
CA GLU A 41 12.46 20.47 4.74
C GLU A 41 12.43 19.14 3.98
N ARG A 42 11.26 18.74 3.47
CA ARG A 42 11.15 17.53 2.67
C ARG A 42 11.98 17.62 1.39
N LEU A 43 12.01 18.79 0.76
CA LEU A 43 12.83 19.06 -0.43
C LEU A 43 14.33 18.92 -0.15
N GLN A 44 14.80 19.46 0.99
CA GLN A 44 16.20 19.33 1.39
C GLN A 44 16.58 17.86 1.61
N VAL A 45 15.75 17.11 2.36
CA VAL A 45 15.97 15.67 2.59
C VAL A 45 16.00 14.89 1.27
N ALA A 46 15.07 15.17 0.35
CA ALA A 46 15.04 14.54 -0.96
C ALA A 46 16.32 14.81 -1.76
N GLY A 47 16.75 16.07 -1.83
CA GLY A 47 17.97 16.47 -2.53
C GLY A 47 19.23 15.79 -1.98
N ASP A 48 19.35 15.69 -0.66
CA ASP A 48 20.49 15.05 0.00
C ASP A 48 20.52 13.53 -0.23
N LEU A 49 19.38 12.85 -0.13
CA LEU A 49 19.27 11.43 -0.44
C LEU A 49 19.60 11.15 -1.91
N CYS A 50 19.09 11.97 -2.84
CA CYS A 50 19.33 11.80 -4.27
C CYS A 50 20.80 12.06 -4.65
N ARG A 51 21.48 12.99 -3.98
CA ARG A 51 22.95 13.16 -4.10
C ARG A 51 23.70 11.91 -3.63
N LYS A 52 23.27 11.29 -2.53
CA LYS A 52 23.84 10.01 -2.08
C LYS A 52 23.62 8.88 -3.09
N VAL A 53 22.43 8.80 -3.68
CA VAL A 53 22.11 7.83 -4.75
C VAL A 53 23.04 8.02 -5.95
N ALA A 54 23.19 9.26 -6.44
CA ALA A 54 24.07 9.58 -7.56
C ALA A 54 25.51 9.10 -7.33
N LYS A 55 26.05 9.36 -6.12
CA LYS A 55 27.38 8.87 -5.72
C LYS A 55 27.45 7.35 -5.69
N ALA A 56 26.44 6.67 -5.17
CA ALA A 56 26.42 5.21 -5.04
C ALA A 56 26.39 4.50 -6.41
N VAL A 57 25.72 5.06 -7.41
CA VAL A 57 25.67 4.50 -8.77
C VAL A 57 26.81 5.00 -9.68
N GLY A 58 27.72 5.83 -9.16
CA GLY A 58 28.84 6.38 -9.93
C GLY A 58 28.41 7.38 -11.02
N ALA A 59 27.34 8.14 -10.78
CA ALA A 59 26.85 9.18 -11.67
C ALA A 59 27.28 10.59 -11.19
N ASN A 60 27.28 11.57 -12.09
CA ASN A 60 27.60 12.96 -11.81
C ASN A 60 26.54 13.92 -12.41
N PRO A 61 25.26 13.81 -12.00
CA PRO A 61 24.22 14.70 -12.49
C PRO A 61 24.32 16.09 -11.86
N THR A 62 23.77 17.08 -12.55
CA THR A 62 23.47 18.38 -11.94
C THR A 62 22.17 18.28 -11.16
N ILE A 63 22.22 18.41 -9.83
CA ILE A 63 21.04 18.37 -8.96
C ILE A 63 20.67 19.77 -8.50
N GLU A 64 19.48 20.22 -8.88
CA GLU A 64 18.88 21.49 -8.48
C GLU A 64 17.71 21.23 -7.52
N THR A 65 17.52 22.11 -6.53
CA THR A 65 16.35 22.10 -5.64
C THR A 65 15.70 23.48 -5.67
N THR A 66 14.37 23.54 -5.76
CA THR A 66 13.65 24.81 -5.74
C THR A 66 12.21 24.65 -5.24
N THR A 67 11.66 25.67 -4.61
CA THR A 67 10.22 25.76 -4.30
C THR A 67 9.41 26.41 -5.44
N ASP A 68 10.08 26.91 -6.48
CA ASP A 68 9.46 27.53 -7.65
C ASP A 68 9.22 26.49 -8.76
N ARG A 69 7.94 26.18 -9.00
CA ARG A 69 7.52 25.23 -10.03
C ARG A 69 8.00 25.62 -11.43
N ARG A 70 7.89 26.89 -11.82
CA ARG A 70 8.27 27.34 -13.18
C ARG A 70 9.77 27.23 -13.38
N LYS A 71 10.58 27.52 -12.35
CA LYS A 71 12.03 27.33 -12.39
C LYS A 71 12.41 25.86 -12.59
N ALA A 72 11.77 24.94 -11.88
CA ALA A 72 11.99 23.51 -12.06
C ALA A 72 11.62 23.04 -13.48
N LEU A 73 10.48 23.49 -13.98
CA LEU A 73 9.95 23.10 -15.31
C LEU A 73 10.75 23.69 -16.49
N ALA A 74 11.35 24.87 -16.34
CA ALA A 74 11.98 25.59 -17.44
C ALA A 74 13.03 24.73 -18.17
N GLY A 75 12.78 24.48 -19.46
CA GLY A 75 13.66 23.68 -20.32
C GLY A 75 13.72 22.19 -20.01
N ALA A 76 12.78 21.64 -19.21
CA ALA A 76 12.72 20.20 -18.97
C ALA A 76 12.35 19.42 -20.25
N ASP A 77 12.89 18.21 -20.38
CA ASP A 77 12.52 17.22 -21.40
C ASP A 77 11.51 16.21 -20.84
N PHE A 78 11.56 15.96 -19.54
CA PHE A 78 10.64 15.10 -18.81
C PHE A 78 10.20 15.78 -17.52
N VAL A 79 8.93 15.61 -17.17
CA VAL A 79 8.34 16.08 -15.92
C VAL A 79 7.71 14.89 -15.23
N ILE A 80 8.14 14.59 -14.01
CA ILE A 80 7.59 13.51 -13.18
C ILE A 80 6.75 14.15 -12.08
N ASN A 81 5.44 13.85 -12.05
CA ASN A 81 4.50 14.42 -11.09
C ASN A 81 4.09 13.41 -10.01
N MET A 82 4.41 13.70 -8.75
CA MET A 82 4.33 12.76 -7.61
C MET A 82 3.71 13.43 -6.37
N VAL A 83 2.84 14.42 -6.59
CA VAL A 83 2.22 15.21 -5.54
C VAL A 83 1.10 14.46 -4.80
N GLN A 84 0.86 14.87 -3.56
CA GLN A 84 -0.35 14.55 -2.81
C GLN A 84 -0.92 15.85 -2.23
N ILE A 85 -1.89 16.44 -2.92
CA ILE A 85 -2.47 17.72 -2.51
C ILE A 85 -3.25 17.57 -1.21
N GLY A 86 -2.84 18.34 -0.20
CA GLY A 86 -3.43 18.34 1.14
C GLY A 86 -2.89 17.27 2.09
N GLY A 87 -2.02 16.37 1.62
CA GLY A 87 -1.35 15.36 2.45
C GLY A 87 -2.29 14.50 3.29
N PHE A 88 -1.80 14.09 4.46
CA PHE A 88 -2.56 13.25 5.39
C PHE A 88 -3.75 14.02 6.02
N ASP A 89 -3.61 15.31 6.29
CA ASP A 89 -4.68 16.13 6.89
C ASP A 89 -5.95 16.13 6.03
N SER A 90 -5.82 16.31 4.71
CA SER A 90 -6.97 16.22 3.80
C SER A 90 -7.46 14.78 3.62
N THR A 91 -6.58 13.80 3.72
CA THR A 91 -6.96 12.38 3.67
C THR A 91 -7.84 12.02 4.88
N LEU A 92 -7.57 12.57 6.07
CA LEU A 92 -8.45 12.39 7.22
C LEU A 92 -9.83 13.00 6.98
N VAL A 93 -9.92 14.17 6.34
CA VAL A 93 -11.24 14.73 5.95
C VAL A 93 -11.98 13.79 4.99
N ASP A 94 -11.27 13.22 4.00
CA ASP A 94 -11.83 12.30 3.01
C ASP A 94 -12.36 11.00 3.63
N PHE A 95 -11.87 10.60 4.81
CA PHE A 95 -12.34 9.43 5.56
C PHE A 95 -13.40 9.80 6.59
N GLU A 96 -13.14 10.80 7.44
CA GLU A 96 -13.97 11.09 8.61
C GLU A 96 -15.31 11.72 8.25
N VAL A 97 -15.39 12.54 7.19
CA VAL A 97 -16.68 13.10 6.77
C VAL A 97 -17.61 11.99 6.26
N PRO A 98 -17.24 11.16 5.27
CA PRO A 98 -18.09 10.03 4.85
C PRO A 98 -18.44 9.04 5.96
N ARG A 99 -17.51 8.82 6.91
CA ARG A 99 -17.75 7.92 8.05
C ARG A 99 -18.94 8.34 8.91
N LYS A 100 -19.21 9.64 9.05
CA LYS A 100 -20.40 10.16 9.77
C LYS A 100 -21.72 9.68 9.16
N TYR A 101 -21.72 9.40 7.86
CA TYR A 101 -22.88 8.91 7.10
C TYR A 101 -22.94 7.38 7.05
N GLY A 102 -21.93 6.68 7.59
CA GLY A 102 -21.83 5.21 7.57
C GLY A 102 -20.99 4.66 6.41
N LEU A 103 -20.40 5.52 5.58
CA LEU A 103 -19.57 5.13 4.46
C LEU A 103 -18.11 4.97 4.92
N ASN A 104 -17.57 3.76 4.82
CA ASN A 104 -16.22 3.42 5.25
C ASN A 104 -15.40 2.92 4.06
N PHE A 105 -14.10 3.14 4.10
CA PHE A 105 -13.17 2.83 3.02
C PHE A 105 -12.01 1.96 3.47
N THR A 106 -11.35 1.32 2.52
CA THR A 106 -10.03 0.74 2.74
C THR A 106 -8.95 1.76 2.40
N ILE A 107 -9.06 2.40 1.22
CA ILE A 107 -8.03 3.26 0.66
C ILE A 107 -8.50 4.69 0.41
N ALA A 108 -9.65 4.88 -0.25
CA ALA A 108 -10.24 6.19 -0.58
C ALA A 108 -9.30 7.18 -1.31
N ASP A 109 -8.23 6.70 -1.96
CA ASP A 109 -7.25 7.54 -2.65
C ASP A 109 -7.54 7.70 -4.14
N THR A 110 -8.41 6.86 -4.70
CA THR A 110 -8.60 6.71 -6.14
C THR A 110 -10.05 6.69 -6.60
N THR A 111 -10.96 6.09 -5.81
CA THR A 111 -12.39 5.98 -6.14
C THR A 111 -13.28 6.46 -5.01
N GLY A 112 -14.59 6.46 -5.26
CA GLY A 112 -15.62 6.94 -4.33
C GLY A 112 -15.46 8.41 -3.94
N PRO A 113 -16.20 8.88 -2.94
CA PRO A 113 -16.15 10.27 -2.49
C PRO A 113 -14.74 10.71 -2.06
N GLY A 114 -13.97 9.86 -1.37
CA GLY A 114 -12.60 10.20 -0.98
C GLY A 114 -11.69 10.44 -2.18
N GLY A 115 -11.65 9.51 -3.13
CA GLY A 115 -10.87 9.66 -4.36
C GLY A 115 -11.34 10.83 -5.21
N PHE A 116 -12.65 11.01 -5.35
CA PHE A 116 -13.25 12.09 -6.12
C PHE A 116 -12.89 13.48 -5.57
N PHE A 117 -13.01 13.68 -4.25
CA PHE A 117 -12.63 14.96 -3.62
C PHE A 117 -11.12 15.21 -3.66
N ARG A 118 -10.31 14.15 -3.56
CA ARG A 118 -8.87 14.25 -3.83
C ARG A 118 -8.57 14.71 -5.26
N ALA A 119 -9.28 14.20 -6.26
CA ALA A 119 -9.14 14.67 -7.64
C ALA A 119 -9.55 16.15 -7.78
N LEU A 120 -10.66 16.56 -7.16
CA LEU A 120 -11.11 17.96 -7.17
C LEU A 120 -10.07 18.89 -6.54
N ARG A 121 -9.47 18.50 -5.40
CA ARG A 121 -8.36 19.27 -4.80
C ARG A 121 -7.12 19.33 -5.69
N THR A 122 -6.87 18.29 -6.48
CA THR A 122 -5.69 18.19 -7.33
C THR A 122 -5.84 19.00 -8.62
N PHE A 123 -7.07 19.16 -9.12
CA PHE A 123 -7.37 19.83 -10.39
C PHE A 123 -6.77 21.25 -10.55
N PRO A 124 -6.87 22.18 -9.58
CA PRO A 124 -6.31 23.52 -9.74
C PRO A 124 -4.78 23.51 -9.91
N MET A 125 -4.09 22.67 -9.14
CA MET A 125 -2.64 22.53 -9.22
C MET A 125 -2.23 21.89 -10.54
N LEU A 126 -2.84 20.77 -10.92
CA LEU A 126 -2.46 20.01 -12.10
C LEU A 126 -2.75 20.79 -13.39
N SER A 127 -3.90 21.45 -13.49
CA SER A 127 -4.21 22.34 -14.62
C SER A 127 -3.25 23.53 -14.69
N GLY A 128 -2.84 24.09 -13.55
CA GLY A 128 -1.83 25.14 -13.46
C GLY A 128 -0.44 24.69 -13.91
N MET A 129 -0.02 23.49 -13.50
CA MET A 129 1.23 22.89 -13.94
C MET A 129 1.23 22.63 -15.44
N CYS A 130 0.13 22.11 -16.01
CA CYS A 130 0.03 21.91 -17.45
C CYS A 130 0.13 23.24 -18.23
N ARG A 131 -0.46 24.33 -17.72
CA ARG A 131 -0.28 25.68 -18.31
C ARG A 131 1.19 26.11 -18.26
N ASP A 132 1.84 25.98 -17.12
CA ASP A 132 3.26 26.31 -16.98
C ASP A 132 4.13 25.47 -17.93
N MET A 133 3.85 24.16 -18.07
CA MET A 133 4.57 23.30 -19.00
C MET A 133 4.40 23.74 -20.46
N MET A 134 3.19 24.11 -20.88
CA MET A 134 2.96 24.62 -22.24
C MET A 134 3.74 25.91 -22.51
N ASP A 135 4.01 26.73 -21.49
CA ASP A 135 4.80 27.94 -21.63
C ASP A 135 6.31 27.68 -21.65
N VAL A 136 6.82 26.89 -20.69
CA VAL A 136 8.27 26.85 -20.39
C VAL A 136 8.97 25.55 -20.82
N CYS A 137 8.21 24.50 -21.12
CA CYS A 137 8.72 23.22 -21.62
C CYS A 137 7.69 22.45 -22.47
N PRO A 138 7.13 23.06 -23.55
CA PRO A 138 5.98 22.49 -24.27
C PRO A 138 6.23 21.13 -24.95
N ARG A 139 7.50 20.74 -25.13
CA ARG A 139 7.89 19.45 -25.72
C ARG A 139 8.10 18.36 -24.68
N ALA A 140 8.04 18.68 -23.39
CA ALA A 140 8.32 17.72 -22.33
C ALA A 140 7.24 16.64 -22.25
N PHE A 141 7.66 15.44 -21.85
CA PHE A 141 6.73 14.37 -21.49
C PHE A 141 6.37 14.45 -20.00
N LEU A 142 5.07 14.52 -19.68
CA LEU A 142 4.56 14.42 -18.33
C LEU A 142 4.32 12.96 -17.95
N LEU A 143 5.07 12.48 -16.96
CA LEU A 143 4.93 11.16 -16.35
C LEU A 143 4.20 11.34 -15.01
N ASN A 144 2.89 11.09 -15.00
CA ASN A 144 2.07 11.29 -13.81
C ASN A 144 2.00 10.02 -12.95
N TYR A 145 2.45 10.12 -11.71
CA TYR A 145 2.31 9.09 -10.67
C TYR A 145 1.27 9.45 -9.61
N SER A 146 0.72 10.66 -9.68
CA SER A 146 -0.20 11.18 -8.66
C SER A 146 -1.60 10.60 -8.87
N ASN A 147 -2.14 9.98 -7.83
CA ASN A 147 -3.53 9.52 -7.78
C ASN A 147 -4.52 10.64 -7.44
N PRO A 148 -5.80 10.54 -7.87
CA PRO A 148 -6.37 9.43 -8.65
C PRO A 148 -6.00 9.46 -10.14
N MET A 149 -5.43 8.37 -10.65
CA MET A 149 -4.81 8.36 -11.98
C MET A 149 -5.76 8.76 -13.11
N SER A 150 -6.90 8.08 -13.25
CA SER A 150 -7.83 8.33 -14.37
C SER A 150 -8.40 9.74 -14.35
N MET A 151 -8.77 10.27 -13.17
CA MET A 151 -9.27 11.65 -13.02
C MET A 151 -8.17 12.70 -13.24
N ASN A 152 -6.95 12.45 -12.73
CA ASN A 152 -5.82 13.35 -12.97
C ASN A 152 -5.44 13.38 -14.44
N MET A 153 -5.43 12.25 -15.13
CA MET A 153 -5.19 12.21 -16.58
C MET A 153 -6.34 12.86 -17.37
N GLN A 154 -7.60 12.77 -16.93
CA GLN A 154 -8.68 13.59 -17.51
C GLN A 154 -8.34 15.08 -17.42
N THR A 155 -7.86 15.54 -16.27
CA THR A 155 -7.42 16.95 -16.10
C THR A 155 -6.35 17.30 -17.12
N VAL A 156 -5.28 16.52 -17.21
CA VAL A 156 -4.16 16.78 -18.13
C VAL A 156 -4.65 16.89 -19.57
N PHE A 157 -5.39 15.89 -20.07
CA PHE A 157 -5.80 15.84 -21.48
C PHE A 157 -6.96 16.75 -21.85
N ARG A 158 -7.76 17.20 -20.87
CA ARG A 158 -8.89 18.12 -21.11
C ARG A 158 -8.50 19.58 -20.94
N THR A 159 -7.38 19.87 -20.27
CA THR A 159 -6.91 21.26 -20.08
C THR A 159 -5.59 21.58 -20.78
N SER A 160 -5.00 20.64 -21.52
CA SER A 160 -3.69 20.86 -22.18
C SER A 160 -3.46 19.98 -23.39
N SER A 161 -2.42 20.32 -24.16
CA SER A 161 -1.88 19.53 -25.27
C SER A 161 -0.54 18.87 -24.93
N ILE A 162 -0.21 18.73 -23.65
CA ILE A 162 1.07 18.14 -23.20
C ILE A 162 1.08 16.64 -23.51
N ASN A 163 2.23 16.14 -23.98
CA ASN A 163 2.47 14.70 -24.11
C ASN A 163 2.53 14.10 -22.71
N ALA A 164 1.59 13.22 -22.37
CA ALA A 164 1.48 12.70 -21.02
C ALA A 164 1.12 11.23 -20.97
N VAL A 165 1.51 10.57 -19.89
CA VAL A 165 1.05 9.22 -19.54
C VAL A 165 0.92 9.11 -18.03
N GLY A 166 -0.16 8.48 -17.59
CA GLY A 166 -0.35 8.12 -16.20
C GLY A 166 0.23 6.74 -15.91
N LEU A 167 0.95 6.61 -14.79
CA LEU A 167 1.75 5.44 -14.45
C LEU A 167 1.34 4.88 -13.09
N CYS A 168 1.00 3.60 -13.08
CA CYS A 168 0.73 2.82 -11.88
C CYS A 168 1.52 1.50 -11.96
N HIS A 169 2.00 1.01 -10.82
CA HIS A 169 2.78 -0.23 -10.75
C HIS A 169 1.91 -1.49 -10.69
N SER A 170 0.58 -1.32 -10.71
CA SER A 170 -0.38 -2.40 -10.45
C SER A 170 -0.28 -3.55 -11.45
N VAL A 171 -0.08 -3.24 -12.73
CA VAL A 171 -0.07 -4.23 -13.81
C VAL A 171 1.17 -5.13 -13.73
N GLN A 172 2.38 -4.57 -13.58
CA GLN A 172 3.59 -5.38 -13.43
C GLN A 172 3.59 -6.14 -12.10
N GLY A 173 3.23 -5.48 -10.99
CA GLY A 173 3.24 -6.11 -9.67
C GLY A 173 2.22 -7.23 -9.53
N THR A 174 1.03 -7.05 -10.11
CA THR A 174 0.01 -8.12 -10.13
C THR A 174 0.42 -9.27 -11.05
N PHE A 175 1.07 -8.98 -12.18
CA PHE A 175 1.55 -10.04 -13.08
C PHE A 175 2.62 -10.91 -12.43
N ASP A 176 3.63 -10.29 -11.81
CA ASP A 176 4.67 -11.02 -11.06
C ASP A 176 4.07 -11.93 -9.98
N GLN A 177 3.05 -11.42 -9.28
CA GLN A 177 2.31 -12.18 -8.28
C GLN A 177 1.55 -13.37 -8.87
N LEU A 178 0.85 -13.19 -10.00
CA LEU A 178 0.15 -14.28 -10.69
C LEU A 178 1.11 -15.37 -11.14
N MET A 179 2.27 -14.99 -11.70
CA MET A 179 3.31 -15.93 -12.11
C MET A 179 3.87 -16.71 -10.94
N GLY A 180 4.08 -16.04 -9.80
CA GLY A 180 4.49 -16.67 -8.55
C GLY A 180 3.53 -17.78 -8.09
N TYR A 181 2.22 -17.61 -8.25
CA TYR A 181 1.23 -18.63 -7.87
C TYR A 181 1.29 -19.91 -8.69
N ILE A 182 1.73 -19.82 -9.95
CA ILE A 182 1.79 -20.97 -10.86
C ILE A 182 3.22 -21.44 -11.14
N GLY A 183 4.22 -20.83 -10.50
CA GLY A 183 5.63 -21.19 -10.64
C GLY A 183 6.25 -20.83 -11.99
N GLU A 184 5.74 -19.80 -12.66
CA GLU A 184 6.27 -19.32 -13.94
C GLU A 184 7.22 -18.13 -13.75
N LYS A 185 8.11 -17.93 -14.71
CA LYS A 185 8.94 -16.72 -14.78
C LYS A 185 8.21 -15.67 -15.61
N PRO A 186 8.02 -14.43 -15.10
CA PRO A 186 7.36 -13.36 -15.85
C PRO A 186 7.95 -13.10 -17.24
N ALA A 187 9.27 -13.25 -17.39
CA ALA A 187 9.96 -13.03 -18.67
C ALA A 187 9.63 -14.07 -19.76
N ASP A 188 9.05 -15.22 -19.40
CA ASP A 188 8.72 -16.31 -20.31
C ASP A 188 7.21 -16.35 -20.66
N VAL A 189 6.43 -15.36 -20.21
CA VAL A 189 4.96 -15.36 -20.31
C VAL A 189 4.47 -14.06 -20.93
N ASP A 190 3.65 -14.18 -21.97
CA ASP A 190 3.00 -13.06 -22.63
C ASP A 190 1.64 -12.78 -21.99
N PHE A 191 1.28 -11.49 -21.89
CA PHE A 191 -0.04 -11.10 -21.40
C PHE A 191 -0.58 -9.85 -22.09
N ILE A 192 -1.91 -9.72 -22.08
CA ILE A 192 -2.63 -8.49 -22.42
C ILE A 192 -3.46 -8.10 -21.21
N CYS A 193 -3.24 -6.91 -20.67
CA CYS A 193 -4.03 -6.34 -19.59
C CYS A 193 -4.68 -5.03 -20.04
N ALA A 194 -5.99 -4.86 -19.86
CA ALA A 194 -6.66 -3.63 -20.27
C ALA A 194 -7.89 -3.31 -19.44
N GLY A 195 -8.19 -2.02 -19.33
CA GLY A 195 -9.35 -1.49 -18.63
C GLY A 195 -9.15 -0.03 -18.26
N ILE A 196 -9.37 0.30 -17.01
CA ILE A 196 -9.03 1.61 -16.42
C ILE A 196 -8.07 1.40 -15.25
N ASN A 197 -7.40 2.46 -14.80
CA ASN A 197 -6.49 2.37 -13.66
C ASN A 197 -7.17 1.71 -12.44
N HIS A 198 -6.46 0.79 -11.78
CA HIS A 198 -6.94 0.01 -10.62
C HIS A 198 -8.19 -0.86 -10.90
N MET A 199 -8.55 -1.04 -12.16
CA MET A 199 -9.61 -1.92 -12.64
C MET A 199 -9.32 -2.37 -14.08
N ALA A 200 -8.08 -2.78 -14.34
CA ALA A 200 -7.69 -3.44 -15.57
C ALA A 200 -7.71 -4.96 -15.38
N PHE A 201 -8.08 -5.70 -16.42
CA PHE A 201 -8.17 -7.15 -16.36
C PHE A 201 -7.14 -7.77 -17.28
N TYR A 202 -6.53 -8.87 -16.83
CA TYR A 202 -5.66 -9.68 -17.68
C TYR A 202 -6.53 -10.47 -18.67
N LEU A 203 -6.70 -9.97 -19.89
CA LEU A 203 -7.53 -10.61 -20.91
C LEU A 203 -6.87 -11.87 -21.48
N LYS A 204 -5.53 -11.90 -21.43
CA LYS A 204 -4.70 -12.96 -22.00
C LYS A 204 -3.51 -13.19 -21.09
N ILE A 205 -3.19 -14.44 -20.77
CA ILE A 205 -1.96 -14.86 -20.09
C ILE A 205 -1.54 -16.19 -20.72
N GLU A 206 -0.46 -16.18 -21.49
CA GLU A 206 -0.04 -17.35 -22.28
C GLU A 206 1.46 -17.60 -22.22
N LYS A 207 1.83 -18.88 -22.32
CA LYS A 207 3.21 -19.33 -22.53
C LYS A 207 3.27 -20.24 -23.73
N ASP A 208 4.10 -19.91 -24.71
CA ASP A 208 4.24 -20.68 -25.97
C ASP A 208 2.88 -20.94 -26.66
N GLY A 209 1.95 -19.96 -26.58
CA GLY A 209 0.60 -20.05 -27.13
C GLY A 209 -0.40 -20.86 -26.28
N VAL A 210 -0.03 -21.31 -25.09
CA VAL A 210 -0.90 -22.05 -24.16
C VAL A 210 -1.47 -21.13 -23.09
N ASP A 211 -2.80 -21.08 -22.97
CA ASP A 211 -3.51 -20.31 -21.93
C ASP A 211 -3.20 -20.82 -20.52
N LEU A 212 -2.80 -19.90 -19.64
CA LEU A 212 -2.44 -20.17 -18.25
C LEU A 212 -3.59 -19.95 -17.27
N TYR A 213 -4.75 -19.42 -17.68
CA TYR A 213 -5.90 -19.26 -16.80
C TYR A 213 -6.34 -20.55 -16.08
N PRO A 214 -6.39 -21.73 -16.74
CA PRO A 214 -6.72 -22.98 -16.05
C PRO A 214 -5.79 -23.27 -14.86
N ARG A 215 -4.51 -22.89 -14.94
CA ARG A 215 -3.55 -23.03 -13.84
C ARG A 215 -3.81 -22.01 -12.73
N LEU A 216 -4.22 -20.80 -13.06
CA LEU A 216 -4.60 -19.78 -12.07
C LEU A 216 -5.87 -20.17 -11.30
N PHE A 217 -6.88 -20.71 -12.00
CA PHE A 217 -8.08 -21.24 -11.35
C PHE A 217 -7.75 -22.40 -10.41
N LYS A 218 -6.83 -23.29 -10.82
CA LYS A 218 -6.34 -24.37 -9.96
C LYS A 218 -5.54 -23.84 -8.76
N ALA A 219 -4.66 -22.86 -8.96
CA ALA A 219 -3.87 -22.25 -7.89
C ALA A 219 -4.75 -21.59 -6.82
N MET A 220 -5.89 -21.02 -7.22
CA MET A 220 -6.89 -20.44 -6.31
C MET A 220 -7.51 -21.46 -5.34
N GLU A 221 -7.43 -22.77 -5.63
CA GLU A 221 -7.91 -23.83 -4.72
C GLU A 221 -7.00 -24.02 -3.50
N ASP A 222 -5.74 -23.56 -3.57
CA ASP A 222 -4.82 -23.56 -2.45
C ASP A 222 -5.22 -22.46 -1.43
N PRO A 223 -5.52 -22.82 -0.17
CA PRO A 223 -5.94 -21.85 0.85
C PRO A 223 -4.92 -20.74 1.13
N GLN A 224 -3.61 -21.04 1.06
CA GLN A 224 -2.55 -20.05 1.27
C GLN A 224 -2.52 -19.04 0.12
N ILE A 225 -2.61 -19.52 -1.13
CA ILE A 225 -2.69 -18.64 -2.30
C ILE A 225 -3.96 -17.78 -2.23
N PHE A 226 -5.12 -18.40 -2.03
CA PHE A 226 -6.40 -17.67 -1.96
C PHE A 226 -6.38 -16.59 -0.87
N SER A 227 -5.86 -16.93 0.33
CA SER A 227 -5.81 -16.01 1.46
C SER A 227 -4.97 -14.76 1.19
N SER A 228 -3.99 -14.82 0.28
CA SER A 228 -3.17 -13.67 -0.06
C SER A 228 -3.90 -12.59 -0.86
N ASN A 229 -5.06 -12.93 -1.48
CA ASN A 229 -5.81 -12.04 -2.38
C ASN A 229 -7.32 -12.36 -2.46
N LYS A 230 -7.97 -12.57 -1.32
CA LYS A 230 -9.34 -13.13 -1.25
C LYS A 230 -10.37 -12.38 -2.10
N VAL A 231 -10.35 -11.04 -2.09
CA VAL A 231 -11.30 -10.21 -2.84
C VAL A 231 -11.10 -10.40 -4.34
N ARG A 232 -9.86 -10.28 -4.82
CA ARG A 232 -9.57 -10.42 -6.25
C ARG A 232 -9.82 -11.82 -6.78
N PHE A 233 -9.50 -12.85 -6.00
CA PHE A 233 -9.80 -14.23 -6.38
C PHE A 233 -11.30 -14.50 -6.41
N GLU A 234 -12.09 -13.94 -5.48
CA GLU A 234 -13.54 -14.01 -5.57
C GLU A 234 -14.06 -13.31 -6.83
N LEU A 235 -13.50 -12.14 -7.20
CA LEU A 235 -13.86 -11.47 -8.45
C LEU A 235 -13.46 -12.29 -9.68
N MET A 236 -12.25 -12.87 -9.74
CA MET A 236 -11.82 -13.76 -10.82
C MET A 236 -12.78 -14.95 -10.97
N LYS A 237 -13.19 -15.55 -9.85
CA LYS A 237 -14.15 -16.67 -9.82
C LYS A 237 -15.50 -16.33 -10.44
N ARG A 238 -15.95 -15.07 -10.40
CA ARG A 238 -17.24 -14.63 -10.95
C ARG A 238 -17.15 -13.99 -12.33
N LEU A 239 -16.06 -13.27 -12.60
CA LEU A 239 -15.87 -12.47 -13.82
C LEU A 239 -15.05 -13.20 -14.89
N GLY A 240 -14.35 -14.27 -14.51
CA GLY A 240 -13.52 -15.10 -15.38
C GLY A 240 -12.10 -14.58 -15.58
N HIS A 241 -11.80 -13.35 -15.17
CA HIS A 241 -10.50 -12.70 -15.40
C HIS A 241 -9.97 -12.10 -14.10
N PHE A 242 -8.65 -12.17 -13.90
CA PHE A 242 -8.02 -11.55 -12.75
C PHE A 242 -7.91 -10.03 -12.96
N ILE A 243 -8.14 -9.28 -11.88
CA ILE A 243 -8.24 -7.82 -11.87
C ILE A 243 -7.04 -7.18 -11.16
N THR A 244 -6.58 -6.05 -11.67
CA THR A 244 -5.74 -5.08 -10.96
C THR A 244 -6.62 -4.14 -10.13
N GLU A 245 -6.25 -3.51 -9.04
CA GLU A 245 -5.07 -3.62 -8.18
C GLU A 245 -5.39 -4.50 -6.96
N SER A 246 -4.89 -4.20 -5.78
CA SER A 246 -4.90 -5.07 -4.61
C SER A 246 -6.31 -5.43 -4.11
N SER A 247 -6.41 -6.40 -3.20
CA SER A 247 -7.70 -6.80 -2.61
C SER A 247 -8.33 -5.68 -1.78
N GLU A 248 -7.50 -4.84 -1.17
CA GLU A 248 -7.90 -3.67 -0.40
C GLU A 248 -8.59 -2.64 -1.30
N HIS A 249 -7.97 -2.26 -2.43
CA HIS A 249 -8.60 -1.37 -3.41
C HIS A 249 -9.87 -2.00 -3.95
N ASN A 250 -9.79 -3.23 -4.45
CA ASN A 250 -10.95 -3.87 -5.05
C ASN A 250 -12.12 -4.02 -4.06
N ALA A 251 -11.91 -4.04 -2.74
CA ALA A 251 -13.00 -4.07 -1.77
C ALA A 251 -13.88 -2.81 -1.77
N GLU A 252 -13.34 -1.65 -2.15
CA GLU A 252 -14.07 -0.38 -2.22
C GLU A 252 -14.59 -0.03 -3.62
N TYR A 253 -14.06 -0.65 -4.68
CA TYR A 253 -14.56 -0.43 -6.06
C TYR A 253 -15.93 -1.06 -6.34
N ASN A 254 -16.53 -1.81 -5.41
CA ASN A 254 -17.77 -2.54 -5.64
C ASN A 254 -18.62 -2.73 -4.38
N PRO A 255 -19.90 -3.09 -4.52
CA PRO A 255 -20.85 -3.12 -3.42
C PRO A 255 -20.92 -4.48 -2.70
N TYR A 256 -20.04 -5.43 -3.01
CA TYR A 256 -20.18 -6.83 -2.56
C TYR A 256 -19.43 -7.13 -1.26
N PHE A 257 -18.56 -6.23 -0.81
CA PHE A 257 -17.70 -6.46 0.35
C PHE A 257 -18.09 -5.56 1.54
N ILE A 258 -17.61 -4.32 1.57
CA ILE A 258 -17.75 -3.40 2.72
C ILE A 258 -19.22 -3.22 3.16
N PRO A 259 -20.20 -2.98 2.26
CA PRO A 259 -21.60 -2.75 2.68
C PRO A 259 -22.31 -4.00 3.21
N ARG A 260 -21.69 -5.19 3.13
CA ARG A 260 -22.31 -6.47 3.52
C ARG A 260 -22.02 -6.87 4.96
N GLY A 261 -21.47 -5.94 5.74
CA GLY A 261 -21.31 -6.06 7.19
C GLY A 261 -20.10 -6.89 7.61
N LYS A 262 -19.90 -6.96 8.94
CA LYS A 262 -18.69 -7.48 9.57
C LYS A 262 -18.35 -8.92 9.18
N ALA A 263 -19.35 -9.78 8.95
CA ALA A 263 -19.13 -11.16 8.54
C ALA A 263 -18.44 -11.27 7.17
N VAL A 264 -18.84 -10.44 6.20
CA VAL A 264 -18.23 -10.41 4.87
C VAL A 264 -16.85 -9.77 4.92
N ILE A 265 -16.71 -8.67 5.65
CA ILE A 265 -15.42 -8.00 5.90
C ILE A 265 -14.40 -8.99 6.47
N SER A 266 -14.77 -9.75 7.51
CA SER A 266 -13.92 -10.76 8.14
C SER A 266 -13.60 -11.91 7.19
N LYS A 267 -14.60 -12.46 6.49
CA LYS A 267 -14.41 -13.56 5.53
C LYS A 267 -13.35 -13.21 4.48
N PHE A 268 -13.42 -12.01 3.92
CA PHE A 268 -12.52 -11.55 2.86
C PHE A 268 -11.30 -10.76 3.37
N SER A 269 -11.12 -10.64 4.68
CA SER A 269 -10.00 -9.91 5.29
C SER A 269 -9.87 -8.47 4.77
N VAL A 270 -11.00 -7.77 4.64
CA VAL A 270 -11.04 -6.39 4.11
C VAL A 270 -10.50 -5.41 5.16
N PRO A 271 -9.37 -4.71 4.91
CA PRO A 271 -8.74 -3.87 5.92
C PRO A 271 -9.28 -2.44 5.85
N ILE A 272 -10.33 -2.16 6.60
CA ILE A 272 -10.86 -0.79 6.75
C ILE A 272 -9.77 0.14 7.31
N ASP A 273 -9.72 1.38 6.81
CA ASP A 273 -8.75 2.43 7.20
C ASP A 273 -7.28 2.14 6.86
N GLU A 274 -7.03 1.25 5.90
CA GLU A 274 -5.68 0.85 5.51
C GLU A 274 -4.82 2.03 5.05
N TYR A 275 -5.38 2.95 4.27
CA TYR A 275 -4.60 4.09 3.78
C TYR A 275 -4.24 5.11 4.86
N LEU A 276 -5.06 5.26 5.91
CA LEU A 276 -4.71 6.09 7.06
C LEU A 276 -3.47 5.53 7.78
N ARG A 277 -3.41 4.20 7.96
CA ARG A 277 -2.22 3.52 8.51
C ARG A 277 -0.99 3.67 7.62
N ARG A 278 -1.15 3.62 6.29
CA ARG A 278 -0.05 3.87 5.34
C ARG A 278 0.46 5.29 5.43
N CYS A 279 -0.44 6.28 5.49
CA CYS A 279 -0.07 7.70 5.63
C CYS A 279 0.72 7.96 6.92
N ASP A 280 0.30 7.34 8.03
CA ASP A 280 1.01 7.42 9.31
C ASP A 280 2.42 6.80 9.21
N GLY A 281 2.53 5.61 8.63
CA GLY A 281 3.83 4.94 8.44
C GLY A 281 4.82 5.71 7.55
N ILE A 282 4.33 6.47 6.56
CA ILE A 282 5.16 7.34 5.70
C ILE A 282 5.83 8.46 6.51
N VAL A 283 5.18 8.97 7.55
CA VAL A 283 5.75 10.02 8.42
C VAL A 283 6.98 9.48 9.17
N ASP A 284 6.89 8.26 9.67
CA ASP A 284 8.01 7.60 10.35
C ASP A 284 9.17 7.30 9.41
N GLU A 285 8.86 6.80 8.21
CA GLU A 285 9.86 6.53 7.21
C GLU A 285 10.58 7.83 6.81
N PHE A 286 9.84 8.94 6.69
CA PHE A 286 10.42 10.25 6.45
C PHE A 286 11.40 10.65 7.56
N ASP A 287 11.03 10.51 8.83
CA ASP A 287 11.93 10.86 9.95
C ASP A 287 13.21 10.02 9.96
N ARG A 288 13.11 8.71 9.68
CA ARG A 288 14.28 7.83 9.53
C ARG A 288 15.16 8.28 8.37
N LEU A 289 14.57 8.57 7.22
CA LEU A 289 15.29 9.01 6.03
C LEU A 289 15.89 10.41 6.20
N LYS A 290 15.26 11.29 6.97
CA LYS A 290 15.79 12.60 7.36
C LYS A 290 17.07 12.45 8.17
N VAL A 291 17.09 11.57 9.18
CA VAL A 291 18.31 11.25 9.93
C VAL A 291 19.38 10.66 9.01
N PHE A 292 19.00 9.66 8.19
CA PHE A 292 19.93 9.02 7.25
C PHE A 292 20.48 9.98 6.20
N SER A 293 19.70 10.94 5.71
CA SER A 293 20.14 11.91 4.69
C SER A 293 21.34 12.74 5.15
N LYS A 294 21.43 13.03 6.46
CA LYS A 294 22.50 13.81 7.10
C LYS A 294 23.67 12.95 7.57
N SER A 295 23.53 11.63 7.61
CA SER A 295 24.61 10.75 8.05
C SER A 295 25.75 10.72 7.03
N PRO A 296 27.01 10.43 7.43
CA PRO A 296 28.10 10.19 6.47
C PRO A 296 27.99 8.84 5.77
N GLU A 297 27.06 7.97 6.20
CA GLU A 297 26.92 6.63 5.64
C GLU A 297 26.49 6.69 4.16
N PRO A 298 27.16 5.92 3.28
CA PRO A 298 26.80 5.87 1.87
C PRO A 298 25.46 5.15 1.68
N MET A 299 24.75 5.50 0.60
CA MET A 299 23.63 4.69 0.14
C MET A 299 24.17 3.34 -0.33
N LYS A 300 23.69 2.26 0.29
CA LYS A 300 23.99 0.89 -0.13
C LYS A 300 22.83 0.36 -0.96
N ASP A 301 23.10 -0.60 -1.83
CA ASP A 301 22.08 -1.40 -2.52
C ASP A 301 21.07 -0.57 -3.32
N VAL A 302 21.56 0.37 -4.14
CA VAL A 302 20.71 1.04 -5.14
C VAL A 302 20.38 0.05 -6.25
N CYS A 303 19.27 -0.66 -6.08
CA CYS A 303 18.72 -1.56 -7.07
C CYS A 303 17.73 -0.83 -7.98
N ARG A 304 17.66 -1.26 -9.24
CA ARG A 304 16.63 -0.79 -10.17
C ARG A 304 15.26 -1.21 -9.67
N SER A 305 14.33 -0.27 -9.58
CA SER A 305 12.95 -0.49 -9.21
C SER A 305 12.12 -0.98 -10.40
N HIS A 306 10.86 -1.34 -10.13
CA HIS A 306 9.88 -1.77 -11.15
C HIS A 306 9.07 -0.61 -11.75
N GLU A 307 9.51 0.64 -11.58
CA GLU A 307 8.79 1.82 -12.05
C GLU A 307 8.99 2.09 -13.54
N TYR A 308 7.89 2.36 -14.26
CA TYR A 308 7.91 2.57 -15.72
C TYR A 308 8.59 3.87 -16.17
N GLY A 309 8.68 4.89 -15.32
CA GLY A 309 9.17 6.21 -15.72
C GLY A 309 10.58 6.19 -16.32
N SER A 310 11.49 5.42 -15.71
CA SER A 310 12.85 5.24 -16.23
C SER A 310 12.87 4.52 -17.60
N LEU A 311 11.99 3.52 -17.79
CA LEU A 311 11.84 2.77 -19.04
C LEU A 311 11.31 3.67 -20.15
N ILE A 312 10.37 4.56 -19.84
CA ILE A 312 9.81 5.52 -20.81
C ILE A 312 10.89 6.50 -21.27
N ILE A 313 11.63 7.08 -20.31
CA ILE A 313 12.74 8.01 -20.60
C ILE A 313 13.79 7.31 -21.49
N GLN A 314 14.18 6.07 -21.15
CA GLN A 314 15.10 5.26 -21.96
C GLN A 314 14.54 4.97 -23.36
N GLY A 315 13.29 4.51 -23.46
CA GLY A 315 12.67 4.16 -24.74
C GLY A 315 12.63 5.33 -25.72
N ILE A 316 12.31 6.52 -25.21
CA ILE A 316 12.28 7.76 -25.99
C ILE A 316 13.69 8.21 -26.38
N VAL A 317 14.62 8.31 -25.43
CA VAL A 317 15.96 8.86 -25.68
C VAL A 317 16.82 7.92 -26.52
N ASN A 318 16.80 6.62 -26.19
CA ASN A 318 17.59 5.60 -26.88
C ASN A 318 16.90 5.09 -28.15
N LYS A 319 15.65 5.53 -28.40
CA LYS A 319 14.82 5.09 -29.53
C LYS A 319 14.67 3.57 -29.59
N ARG A 320 14.62 2.93 -28.42
CA ARG A 320 14.48 1.47 -28.29
C ARG A 320 13.03 1.16 -27.91
N PRO A 321 12.27 0.48 -28.80
CA PRO A 321 10.91 0.06 -28.52
C PRO A 321 10.81 -0.68 -27.19
N THR A 322 9.91 -0.23 -26.32
CA THR A 322 9.60 -0.86 -25.03
C THR A 322 8.09 -0.80 -24.80
N VAL A 323 7.52 -1.82 -24.16
CA VAL A 323 6.10 -1.84 -23.82
C VAL A 323 5.93 -1.53 -22.34
N ILE A 324 5.03 -0.59 -22.05
CA ILE A 324 4.55 -0.28 -20.70
C ILE A 324 3.02 -0.35 -20.69
N TYR A 325 2.40 -0.39 -19.51
CA TYR A 325 0.95 -0.24 -19.37
C TYR A 325 0.65 1.17 -18.87
N GLY A 326 0.08 1.98 -19.75
CA GLY A 326 -0.03 3.43 -19.57
C GLY A 326 -1.48 3.90 -19.55
N ASN A 327 -1.73 4.97 -18.81
CA ASN A 327 -3.05 5.59 -18.69
C ASN A 327 -3.18 6.79 -19.63
N MET A 328 -4.02 6.67 -20.66
CA MET A 328 -4.20 7.66 -21.73
C MET A 328 -5.64 7.67 -22.27
N PRO A 329 -6.07 8.70 -23.02
CA PRO A 329 -7.38 8.73 -23.64
C PRO A 329 -7.57 7.55 -24.58
N ASN A 330 -8.70 6.86 -24.44
CA ASN A 330 -9.01 5.63 -25.15
C ASN A 330 -8.91 5.80 -26.67
N ARG A 331 -9.51 6.85 -27.23
CA ARG A 331 -9.49 7.12 -28.69
C ARG A 331 -9.82 5.89 -29.56
N GLY A 332 -10.66 4.98 -29.04
CA GLY A 332 -11.10 3.77 -29.73
C GLY A 332 -10.16 2.57 -29.64
N VAL A 333 -9.09 2.59 -28.83
CA VAL A 333 -8.23 1.40 -28.68
C VAL A 333 -8.96 0.23 -28.02
N ILE A 334 -9.79 0.53 -27.02
CA ILE A 334 -10.79 -0.38 -26.45
C ILE A 334 -12.12 0.04 -27.04
N THR A 335 -12.64 -0.75 -27.96
CA THR A 335 -13.67 -0.33 -28.93
C THR A 335 -15.06 -0.15 -28.31
N ASN A 336 -15.31 -0.83 -27.20
CA ASN A 336 -16.58 -0.76 -26.47
C ASN A 336 -16.51 0.08 -25.18
N LEU A 337 -15.48 0.92 -25.02
CA LEU A 337 -15.42 1.98 -24.02
C LEU A 337 -15.47 3.38 -24.68
N PRO A 338 -15.95 4.42 -23.98
CA PRO A 338 -15.99 5.78 -24.54
C PRO A 338 -14.62 6.27 -25.00
N ALA A 339 -14.57 7.00 -26.12
CA ALA A 339 -13.30 7.53 -26.66
C ALA A 339 -12.62 8.54 -25.72
N SER A 340 -13.40 9.23 -24.88
CA SER A 340 -12.92 10.20 -23.89
C SER A 340 -12.50 9.56 -22.56
N ALA A 341 -12.75 8.26 -22.34
CA ALA A 341 -12.32 7.60 -21.12
C ALA A 341 -10.78 7.53 -21.06
N ILE A 342 -10.20 7.68 -19.87
CA ILE A 342 -8.80 7.32 -19.65
C ILE A 342 -8.75 5.83 -19.38
N VAL A 343 -8.06 5.10 -20.25
CA VAL A 343 -7.90 3.65 -20.18
C VAL A 343 -6.47 3.32 -19.81
N GLU A 344 -6.29 2.19 -19.11
CA GLU A 344 -5.01 1.57 -18.85
C GLU A 344 -4.82 0.44 -19.85
N GLY A 345 -3.75 0.48 -20.63
CA GLY A 345 -3.52 -0.51 -21.68
C GLY A 345 -2.09 -0.52 -22.21
N PRO A 346 -1.77 -1.54 -23.05
CA PRO A 346 -0.45 -1.71 -23.61
C PRO A 346 -0.07 -0.49 -24.46
N THR A 347 1.07 0.10 -24.14
CA THR A 347 1.59 1.33 -24.74
C THR A 347 2.99 1.05 -25.24
N LEU A 348 3.18 1.18 -26.56
CA LEU A 348 4.50 1.14 -27.17
C LEU A 348 5.19 2.48 -26.95
N VAL A 349 6.41 2.44 -26.45
CA VAL A 349 7.28 3.60 -26.24
C VAL A 349 8.48 3.50 -27.16
N ASP A 350 8.71 4.52 -27.97
CA ASP A 350 9.86 4.62 -28.86
C ASP A 350 10.32 6.08 -29.06
N GLY A 351 11.26 6.30 -29.98
CA GLY A 351 11.81 7.63 -30.27
C GLY A 351 10.80 8.65 -30.81
N THR A 352 9.58 8.23 -31.16
CA THR A 352 8.50 9.10 -31.62
C THR A 352 7.46 9.39 -30.52
N GLY A 353 7.51 8.68 -29.41
CA GLY A 353 6.72 8.97 -28.21
C GLY A 353 5.98 7.77 -27.65
N LEU A 354 4.74 8.02 -27.22
CA LEU A 354 3.86 7.08 -26.51
C LEU A 354 2.70 6.70 -27.43
N HIS A 355 2.54 5.41 -27.72
CA HIS A 355 1.53 4.89 -28.63
C HIS A 355 0.66 3.86 -27.92
N LEU A 356 -0.51 4.29 -27.46
CA LEU A 356 -1.52 3.37 -26.92
C LEU A 356 -1.97 2.41 -28.04
N THR A 357 -1.89 1.11 -27.78
CA THR A 357 -2.12 0.08 -28.80
C THR A 357 -3.55 -0.45 -28.76
N HIS A 358 -4.03 -0.90 -29.91
CA HIS A 358 -5.38 -1.45 -30.05
C HIS A 358 -5.54 -2.75 -29.24
N VAL A 359 -6.61 -2.82 -28.44
CA VAL A 359 -6.97 -3.98 -27.61
C VAL A 359 -8.18 -4.71 -28.18
N GLY A 360 -9.14 -3.97 -28.73
CA GLY A 360 -10.42 -4.51 -29.21
C GLY A 360 -11.53 -4.43 -28.18
N GLU A 361 -12.51 -5.32 -28.27
CA GLU A 361 -13.65 -5.35 -27.35
C GLU A 361 -13.31 -6.06 -26.05
N LEU A 362 -13.66 -5.45 -24.92
CA LEU A 362 -13.62 -6.14 -23.63
C LEU A 362 -14.89 -6.99 -23.44
N PRO A 363 -14.80 -8.14 -22.76
CA PRO A 363 -15.98 -8.91 -22.38
C PRO A 363 -17.04 -8.06 -21.65
N PRO A 364 -18.35 -8.25 -21.95
CA PRO A 364 -19.42 -7.36 -21.45
C PRO A 364 -19.48 -7.24 -19.93
N GLN A 365 -19.19 -8.33 -19.20
CA GLN A 365 -19.19 -8.32 -17.74
C GLN A 365 -18.07 -7.45 -17.15
N LEU A 366 -16.94 -7.32 -17.85
CA LEU A 366 -15.84 -6.45 -17.43
C LEU A 366 -16.18 -4.99 -17.72
N VAL A 367 -16.76 -4.70 -18.90
CA VAL A 367 -17.27 -3.36 -19.25
C VAL A 367 -18.30 -2.89 -18.23
N GLY A 368 -19.30 -3.73 -17.92
CA GLY A 368 -20.32 -3.41 -16.92
C GLY A 368 -19.73 -3.12 -15.53
N TYR A 369 -18.60 -3.75 -15.21
CA TYR A 369 -17.89 -3.52 -13.94
C TYR A 369 -17.17 -2.16 -13.93
N MET A 370 -16.56 -1.75 -15.04
CA MET A 370 -15.84 -0.46 -15.16
C MET A 370 -16.75 0.74 -15.41
N GLN A 371 -17.90 0.55 -16.07
CA GLN A 371 -18.71 1.64 -16.57
C GLN A 371 -19.12 2.68 -15.50
N PRO A 372 -19.56 2.30 -14.28
CA PRO A 372 -19.89 3.28 -13.24
C PRO A 372 -18.72 4.21 -12.91
N HIS A 373 -17.49 3.67 -12.85
CA HIS A 373 -16.26 4.42 -12.56
C HIS A 373 -15.86 5.33 -13.73
N ILE A 374 -16.03 4.88 -14.97
CA ILE A 374 -15.82 5.72 -16.17
C ILE A 374 -16.76 6.93 -16.16
N ILE A 375 -18.03 6.73 -15.78
CA ILE A 375 -19.01 7.82 -15.66
C ILE A 375 -18.61 8.79 -14.54
N GLN A 376 -18.14 8.29 -13.39
CA GLN A 376 -17.60 9.14 -12.33
C GLN A 376 -16.43 10.01 -12.81
N HIS A 377 -15.49 9.44 -13.58
CA HIS A 377 -14.35 10.18 -14.12
C HIS A 377 -14.78 11.32 -15.06
N GLU A 378 -15.81 11.09 -15.89
CA GLU A 378 -16.35 12.12 -16.78
C GLU A 378 -17.12 13.19 -15.99
N LEU A 379 -17.91 12.80 -14.98
CA LEU A 379 -18.62 13.76 -14.12
C LEU A 379 -17.66 14.60 -13.29
N PHE A 380 -16.56 14.01 -12.79
CA PHE A 380 -15.47 14.72 -12.13
C PHE A 380 -14.95 15.87 -12.99
N ILE A 381 -14.53 15.57 -14.22
CA ILE A 381 -13.85 16.59 -15.03
C ILE A 381 -14.82 17.69 -15.42
N ARG A 382 -16.10 17.38 -15.64
CA ARG A 382 -17.14 18.39 -15.86
C ARG A 382 -17.43 19.22 -14.62
N ALA A 383 -17.52 18.61 -13.44
CA ALA A 383 -17.64 19.36 -12.18
C ALA A 383 -16.52 20.39 -12.05
N ALA A 384 -15.28 19.96 -12.30
CA ALA A 384 -14.09 20.79 -12.15
C ALA A 384 -13.96 21.90 -13.22
N THR A 385 -14.31 21.60 -14.48
CA THR A 385 -14.15 22.55 -15.61
C THR A 385 -15.35 23.45 -15.84
N GLU A 386 -16.57 22.98 -15.55
CA GLU A 386 -17.82 23.72 -15.74
C GLU A 386 -18.34 24.36 -14.45
N GLY A 387 -17.71 24.09 -13.30
CA GLY A 387 -18.13 24.57 -11.98
C GLY A 387 -19.44 23.95 -11.48
N ARG A 388 -19.80 22.77 -11.99
CA ARG A 388 -21.08 22.10 -11.76
C ARG A 388 -21.07 21.27 -10.47
N ARG A 389 -21.58 21.86 -9.40
CA ARG A 389 -21.72 21.18 -8.09
C ARG A 389 -22.58 19.93 -8.15
N ASP A 390 -23.62 19.91 -8.98
CA ASP A 390 -24.49 18.74 -9.14
C ASP A 390 -23.80 17.52 -9.77
N HIS A 391 -22.77 17.72 -10.61
CA HIS A 391 -21.95 16.62 -11.10
C HIS A 391 -21.15 15.94 -9.98
N VAL A 392 -20.85 16.63 -8.87
CA VAL A 392 -20.25 16.02 -7.67
C VAL A 392 -21.20 15.00 -7.05
N TYR A 393 -22.47 15.38 -6.88
CA TYR A 393 -23.49 14.49 -6.34
C TYR A 393 -23.70 13.28 -7.25
N GLN A 394 -23.83 13.53 -8.55
CA GLN A 394 -24.04 12.47 -9.54
C GLN A 394 -22.86 11.50 -9.58
N ALA A 395 -21.62 12.00 -9.51
CA ALA A 395 -20.45 11.12 -9.43
C ALA A 395 -20.53 10.23 -8.18
N ALA A 396 -20.79 10.79 -7.00
CA ALA A 396 -20.95 10.01 -5.77
C ALA A 396 -22.12 9.01 -5.84
N MET A 397 -23.22 9.34 -6.53
CA MET A 397 -24.33 8.42 -6.76
C MET A 397 -23.99 7.23 -7.66
N PHE A 398 -23.08 7.40 -8.62
CA PHE A 398 -22.61 6.32 -9.49
C PHE A 398 -21.45 5.51 -8.89
N ASP A 399 -20.95 5.89 -7.72
CA ASP A 399 -20.03 5.06 -6.95
C ASP A 399 -20.76 3.85 -6.36
N PRO A 400 -20.40 2.60 -6.76
CA PRO A 400 -21.13 1.43 -6.31
C PRO A 400 -21.12 1.24 -4.79
N LEU A 401 -20.01 1.57 -4.12
CA LEU A 401 -19.89 1.47 -2.67
C LEU A 401 -20.82 2.47 -1.98
N THR A 402 -20.78 3.72 -2.41
CA THR A 402 -21.63 4.81 -1.92
C THR A 402 -23.11 4.50 -2.15
N ALA A 403 -23.49 4.13 -3.37
CA ALA A 403 -24.87 3.80 -3.74
C ALA A 403 -25.43 2.60 -2.96
N ALA A 404 -24.58 1.65 -2.59
CA ALA A 404 -25.00 0.50 -1.78
C ALA A 404 -25.11 0.81 -0.29
N THR A 405 -24.57 1.94 0.17
CA THR A 405 -24.47 2.28 1.60
C THR A 405 -25.41 3.42 1.99
N LEU A 406 -25.58 4.43 1.13
CA LEU A 406 -26.25 5.68 1.44
C LEU A 406 -27.52 5.89 0.60
N THR A 407 -28.49 6.59 1.19
CA THR A 407 -29.64 7.14 0.44
C THR A 407 -29.20 8.36 -0.39
N THR A 408 -29.99 8.75 -1.40
CA THR A 408 -29.65 9.89 -2.26
C THR A 408 -29.53 11.21 -1.49
N ASP A 409 -30.38 11.44 -0.48
CA ASP A 409 -30.33 12.64 0.34
C ASP A 409 -29.05 12.69 1.18
N GLN A 410 -28.64 11.55 1.76
CA GLN A 410 -27.37 11.43 2.48
C GLN A 410 -26.16 11.66 1.57
N ILE A 411 -26.21 11.21 0.31
CA ILE A 411 -25.13 11.45 -0.65
C ILE A 411 -24.96 12.94 -0.93
N VAL A 412 -26.05 13.65 -1.22
CA VAL A 412 -26.02 15.11 -1.46
C VAL A 412 -25.51 15.85 -0.23
N GLU A 413 -25.99 15.49 0.96
CA GLU A 413 -25.57 16.06 2.23
C GLU A 413 -24.08 15.87 2.51
N MET A 414 -23.59 14.63 2.37
CA MET A 414 -22.17 14.29 2.55
C MET A 414 -21.28 15.05 1.56
N CYS A 415 -21.68 15.14 0.28
CA CYS A 415 -20.96 15.92 -0.71
C CYS A 415 -20.91 17.41 -0.34
N ASP A 416 -22.01 17.97 0.18
CA ASP A 416 -22.02 19.36 0.64
C ASP A 416 -21.10 19.61 1.83
N GLU A 417 -21.05 18.68 2.78
CA GLU A 417 -20.11 18.74 3.90
C GLU A 417 -18.66 18.63 3.43
N LEU A 418 -18.35 17.71 2.51
CA LEU A 418 -17.01 17.58 1.91
C LEU A 418 -16.60 18.84 1.13
N ILE A 419 -17.53 19.47 0.39
CA ILE A 419 -17.27 20.75 -0.29
C ILE A 419 -16.94 21.84 0.74
N ALA A 420 -17.73 21.94 1.81
CA ALA A 420 -17.49 22.93 2.87
C ALA A 420 -16.17 22.68 3.63
N ALA A 421 -15.83 21.41 3.86
CA ALA A 421 -14.62 20.98 4.57
C ALA A 421 -13.35 21.30 3.78
N HIS A 422 -13.33 21.01 2.48
CA HIS A 422 -12.16 21.27 1.64
C HIS A 422 -12.06 22.72 1.15
N GLY A 423 -13.18 23.44 1.08
CA GLY A 423 -13.23 24.88 0.84
C GLY A 423 -12.43 25.31 -0.40
N ASP A 424 -11.53 26.29 -0.21
CA ASP A 424 -10.75 26.92 -1.28
C ASP A 424 -9.70 26.01 -1.94
N ALA A 425 -9.50 24.78 -1.42
CA ALA A 425 -8.68 23.79 -2.09
C ALA A 425 -9.35 23.21 -3.35
N LEU A 426 -10.67 23.33 -3.46
CA LEU A 426 -11.45 22.83 -4.60
C LEU A 426 -11.55 23.89 -5.71
N PRO A 427 -11.83 23.49 -6.97
CA PRO A 427 -12.29 24.44 -7.99
C PRO A 427 -13.59 25.14 -7.54
N LYS A 428 -13.89 26.28 -8.16
CA LYS A 428 -15.17 26.95 -7.93
C LYS A 428 -16.33 26.07 -8.44
N LEU A 429 -17.26 25.76 -7.54
CA LEU A 429 -18.46 24.94 -7.81
C LEU A 429 -19.74 25.78 -7.64
N ASP A 430 -19.76 26.97 -8.25
CA ASP A 430 -20.80 28.00 -8.11
C ASP A 430 -21.64 28.20 -9.38
N ALA A 431 -21.44 27.37 -10.41
CA ALA A 431 -22.28 27.42 -11.60
C ALA A 431 -23.72 27.00 -11.28
N LYS A 432 -24.67 27.52 -12.06
CA LYS A 432 -26.08 27.14 -11.93
C LYS A 432 -26.23 25.63 -12.11
N THR A 433 -26.81 24.97 -11.11
CA THR A 433 -27.06 23.52 -11.12
C THR A 433 -28.50 23.19 -11.50
N LEU A 434 -28.73 21.94 -11.91
CA LEU A 434 -30.06 21.38 -12.13
C LEU A 434 -30.59 20.64 -10.88
N VAL A 435 -29.68 20.23 -10.00
CA VAL A 435 -29.97 19.52 -8.76
C VAL A 435 -29.82 20.48 -7.57
N PRO A 436 -30.77 20.51 -6.62
CA PRO A 436 -30.64 21.31 -5.41
C PRO A 436 -29.53 20.79 -4.50
N THR A 437 -28.98 21.68 -3.66
CA THR A 437 -28.10 21.28 -2.56
C THR A 437 -28.94 20.69 -1.42
N SER A 438 -28.29 20.16 -0.38
CA SER A 438 -28.94 19.68 0.84
C SER A 438 -29.69 20.77 1.62
N GLY A 439 -29.45 22.05 1.31
CA GLY A 439 -29.97 23.19 2.08
C GLY A 439 -29.37 23.34 3.47
N LYS A 440 -28.39 22.50 3.84
CA LYS A 440 -27.71 22.52 5.14
C LYS A 440 -26.43 23.34 5.10
N THR A 441 -26.05 23.87 6.25
CA THR A 441 -24.78 24.57 6.46
C THR A 441 -23.86 23.70 7.30
N PHE A 442 -22.62 23.53 6.85
CA PHE A 442 -21.61 22.74 7.55
C PHE A 442 -20.50 23.64 8.09
N PRO A 443 -20.01 23.37 9.30
CA PRO A 443 -18.83 24.06 9.81
C PRO A 443 -17.60 23.69 8.97
N LYS A 444 -16.60 24.59 8.93
CA LYS A 444 -15.30 24.21 8.39
C LYS A 444 -14.71 23.08 9.23
N VAL A 445 -14.12 22.10 8.55
CA VAL A 445 -13.35 21.03 9.19
C VAL A 445 -11.88 21.43 9.12
N ASP A 446 -11.22 21.51 10.27
CA ASP A 446 -9.77 21.72 10.31
C ASP A 446 -9.07 20.35 10.27
N GLY A 447 -8.42 20.05 9.15
CA GLY A 447 -7.66 18.80 8.97
C GLY A 447 -6.57 18.61 10.02
N LYS A 448 -6.00 19.67 10.60
CA LYS A 448 -5.01 19.57 11.67
C LYS A 448 -5.63 19.11 12.99
N VAL A 449 -6.86 19.50 13.27
CA VAL A 449 -7.60 19.03 14.45
C VAL A 449 -7.94 17.55 14.30
N LEU A 450 -8.35 17.12 13.11
CA LEU A 450 -8.53 15.69 12.82
C LEU A 450 -7.20 14.93 12.97
N ARG A 451 -6.10 15.53 12.50
CA ARG A 451 -4.77 14.91 12.65
C ARG A 451 -4.36 14.74 14.11
N GLN A 452 -4.53 15.77 14.93
CA GLN A 452 -4.28 15.65 16.36
C GLN A 452 -5.15 14.57 17.00
N SER A 453 -6.44 14.52 16.66
CA SER A 453 -7.35 13.48 17.17
C SER A 453 -6.93 12.08 16.74
N TRP A 454 -6.42 11.92 15.51
CA TRP A 454 -5.86 10.66 15.02
C TRP A 454 -4.61 10.27 15.82
N ASP A 455 -3.65 11.20 15.96
CA ASP A 455 -2.40 10.97 16.67
C ASP A 455 -2.66 10.63 18.16
N ASP A 456 -3.63 11.30 18.81
CA ASP A 456 -4.06 11.01 20.18
C ASP A 456 -4.67 9.60 20.30
N ALA A 457 -5.48 9.19 19.31
CA ALA A 457 -6.06 7.87 19.27
C ALA A 457 -4.98 6.78 19.07
N GLN A 458 -4.02 7.03 18.18
CA GLN A 458 -2.88 6.12 18.00
C GLN A 458 -2.02 6.05 19.25
N ALA A 459 -1.69 7.17 19.89
CA ALA A 459 -0.94 7.20 21.14
C ALA A 459 -1.66 6.47 22.28
N LYS A 460 -3.00 6.54 22.33
CA LYS A 460 -3.82 5.79 23.29
C LYS A 460 -3.76 4.29 22.99
N ALA A 461 -3.98 3.88 21.75
CA ALA A 461 -3.88 2.47 21.34
C ALA A 461 -2.46 1.92 21.59
N ASP A 462 -1.44 2.74 21.34
CA ASP A 462 -0.04 2.37 21.54
C ASP A 462 0.32 2.08 23.02
N LYS A 463 -0.43 2.66 23.97
CA LYS A 463 -0.31 2.38 25.40
C LYS A 463 -0.92 1.04 25.82
N GLU A 464 -1.78 0.42 25.00
CA GLU A 464 -2.38 -0.87 25.30
C GLU A 464 -1.46 -2.06 24.96
N TYR A 465 -0.41 -1.83 24.16
CA TYR A 465 0.55 -2.86 23.81
C TYR A 465 1.49 -3.20 24.97
N ILE A 466 1.76 -4.49 25.14
CA ILE A 466 2.81 -4.95 26.03
C ILE A 466 4.16 -4.73 25.32
N ARG A 467 4.98 -3.83 25.87
CA ARG A 467 6.26 -3.41 25.24
C ARG A 467 7.45 -4.23 25.68
N GLU A 468 7.50 -4.65 26.94
CA GLU A 468 8.68 -5.32 27.49
C GLU A 468 8.54 -6.84 27.41
N TRP A 469 9.51 -7.47 26.75
CA TRP A 469 9.54 -8.92 26.52
C TRP A 469 10.91 -9.50 26.83
N HIS A 470 10.92 -10.74 27.29
CA HIS A 470 12.09 -11.62 27.22
C HIS A 470 11.86 -12.57 26.06
N ILE A 471 12.79 -12.66 25.11
CA ILE A 471 12.69 -13.55 23.95
C ILE A 471 13.77 -14.64 24.00
N LEU A 472 13.45 -15.82 23.48
CA LEU A 472 14.34 -16.97 23.42
C LEU A 472 14.19 -17.68 22.07
N GLY A 473 15.30 -17.90 21.38
CA GLY A 473 15.32 -18.55 20.07
C GLY A 473 16.69 -18.45 19.39
N ALA A 474 16.87 -19.00 18.21
CA ALA A 474 15.91 -19.82 17.45
C ALA A 474 16.12 -21.33 17.73
N PHE A 475 15.03 -22.05 18.00
CA PHE A 475 15.04 -23.51 18.08
C PHE A 475 14.80 -24.08 16.67
N PRO A 476 15.76 -24.83 16.07
CA PRO A 476 15.60 -25.39 14.73
C PRO A 476 14.58 -26.54 14.73
N THR A 477 13.96 -26.79 13.57
CA THR A 477 13.13 -27.99 13.37
C THR A 477 13.97 -29.22 13.10
N THR A 478 13.41 -30.39 13.35
CA THR A 478 14.01 -31.70 13.07
C THR A 478 13.60 -32.27 11.71
N THR A 479 12.69 -31.61 11.01
CA THR A 479 12.13 -32.03 9.72
C THR A 479 12.17 -30.87 8.74
N ASP A 480 12.92 -31.06 7.64
CA ASP A 480 13.11 -30.04 6.62
C ASP A 480 11.77 -29.56 6.04
N GLY A 481 11.58 -28.25 5.98
CA GLY A 481 10.42 -27.63 5.35
C GLY A 481 9.11 -27.69 6.14
N THR A 482 9.11 -28.19 7.38
CA THR A 482 7.90 -28.25 8.23
C THR A 482 8.11 -27.56 9.57
N ILE A 483 7.11 -26.80 10.03
CA ILE A 483 7.12 -26.11 11.32
C ILE A 483 5.69 -25.97 11.85
N SER A 484 5.49 -26.18 13.15
CA SER A 484 4.21 -26.00 13.86
C SER A 484 4.50 -25.64 15.31
N THR A 485 3.63 -24.83 15.92
CA THR A 485 3.70 -24.49 17.35
C THR A 485 3.47 -25.68 18.27
N GLU A 486 2.96 -26.81 17.75
CA GLU A 486 2.81 -28.08 18.49
C GLU A 486 4.12 -28.88 18.59
N MET A 487 5.16 -28.54 17.82
CA MET A 487 6.46 -29.22 17.92
C MET A 487 7.13 -28.95 19.27
N ALA A 488 7.51 -30.00 20.00
CA ALA A 488 8.08 -29.87 21.34
C ALA A 488 9.53 -29.36 21.33
N THR A 489 9.87 -28.49 22.29
CA THR A 489 11.23 -28.05 22.61
C THR A 489 11.57 -28.37 24.07
N ALA A 490 12.84 -28.22 24.42
CA ALA A 490 13.29 -28.37 25.81
C ALA A 490 12.58 -27.39 26.76
N LEU A 491 12.20 -26.19 26.28
CA LEU A 491 11.45 -25.22 27.08
C LEU A 491 10.03 -25.71 27.38
N ASP A 492 9.34 -26.34 26.43
CA ASP A 492 7.99 -26.87 26.67
C ASP A 492 7.98 -27.88 27.82
N ALA A 493 8.99 -28.77 27.85
CA ALA A 493 9.14 -29.78 28.90
C ALA A 493 9.42 -29.20 30.28
N ASP A 494 10.10 -28.04 30.36
CA ASP A 494 10.38 -27.34 31.61
C ASP A 494 9.15 -26.53 32.08
N VAL A 495 8.51 -25.80 31.17
CA VAL A 495 7.27 -25.05 31.46
C VAL A 495 6.16 -25.99 31.92
N ALA A 496 6.04 -27.18 31.34
CA ALA A 496 5.06 -28.20 31.77
C ALA A 496 5.24 -28.63 33.24
N LYS A 497 6.43 -28.47 33.83
CA LYS A 497 6.67 -28.75 35.26
C LYS A 497 6.21 -27.60 36.16
N ARG A 498 6.05 -26.39 35.62
CA ARG A 498 5.68 -25.16 36.34
C ARG A 498 4.25 -24.76 36.01
N LYS A 499 3.31 -25.23 36.83
CA LYS A 499 1.86 -25.02 36.63
C LYS A 499 1.39 -23.56 36.73
N ASP A 500 2.25 -22.65 37.16
CA ASP A 500 1.94 -21.23 37.36
C ASP A 500 2.39 -20.34 36.17
N GLY A 501 2.89 -20.96 35.10
CA GLY A 501 3.35 -20.27 33.88
C GLY A 501 4.68 -19.55 34.02
N SER A 502 5.44 -19.79 35.10
CA SER A 502 6.76 -19.18 35.28
C SER A 502 7.83 -19.78 34.36
N VAL A 503 8.77 -18.94 33.93
CA VAL A 503 9.98 -19.36 33.20
C VAL A 503 11.23 -18.95 33.97
N ASP A 504 12.26 -19.77 33.91
CA ASP A 504 13.59 -19.42 34.43
C ASP A 504 14.34 -18.61 33.37
N LEU A 505 14.43 -17.29 33.60
CA LEU A 505 15.11 -16.35 32.71
C LEU A 505 16.64 -16.49 32.76
N ALA A 506 17.20 -17.11 33.80
CA ALA A 506 18.63 -17.36 33.92
C ALA A 506 19.06 -18.69 33.28
N ALA A 507 18.11 -19.59 33.00
CA ALA A 507 18.39 -20.87 32.37
C ALA A 507 18.95 -20.70 30.95
N THR A 508 19.87 -21.61 30.59
CA THR A 508 20.38 -21.76 29.24
C THR A 508 19.86 -23.05 28.62
N TRP A 509 19.56 -23.00 27.33
CA TRP A 509 18.88 -24.06 26.61
C TRP A 509 19.78 -24.62 25.55
N GLN A 510 20.10 -25.90 25.67
CA GLN A 510 20.89 -26.58 24.66
C GLN A 510 20.05 -26.80 23.41
N VAL A 511 20.60 -26.42 22.26
CA VAL A 511 20.04 -26.78 20.95
C VAL A 511 20.44 -28.23 20.67
N GLY A 512 19.72 -29.18 21.26
CA GLY A 512 20.11 -30.59 21.24
C GLY A 512 19.82 -31.29 19.92
N ALA A 513 20.88 -31.67 19.20
CA ALA A 513 21.18 -32.98 18.59
C ALA A 513 20.05 -33.93 18.09
N GLN A 514 18.86 -33.46 17.71
CA GLN A 514 17.83 -34.29 17.06
C GLN A 514 17.92 -34.30 15.52
N ALA A 515 18.97 -33.71 14.94
CA ALA A 515 19.29 -33.78 13.51
C ALA A 515 20.09 -35.05 13.12
N LYS A 516 20.38 -35.95 14.07
CA LYS A 516 21.36 -37.04 13.85
C LYS A 516 20.81 -38.33 13.24
N ALA A 517 19.57 -38.36 12.75
CA ALA A 517 19.01 -39.56 12.11
C ALA A 517 18.98 -39.51 10.58
N ALA A 518 19.22 -38.36 9.93
CA ALA A 518 19.05 -38.22 8.48
C ALA A 518 20.31 -37.84 7.67
N ALA A 519 21.41 -37.43 8.32
CA ALA A 519 22.63 -37.03 7.60
C ALA A 519 23.83 -37.87 8.04
N GLY A 520 24.25 -38.79 7.17
CA GLY A 520 25.55 -39.42 7.26
C GLY A 520 26.65 -38.41 6.92
N SER A 521 27.14 -37.65 7.90
CA SER A 521 28.48 -37.05 7.84
C SER A 521 28.96 -36.63 9.23
N GLY A 522 30.20 -36.99 9.55
CA GLY A 522 30.85 -36.79 10.85
C GLY A 522 31.34 -35.36 11.09
N ALA A 523 30.43 -34.39 11.14
CA ALA A 523 30.74 -33.03 11.59
C ALA A 523 29.96 -32.69 12.88
N THR A 524 30.66 -32.64 14.01
CA THR A 524 30.14 -32.06 15.25
C THR A 524 30.05 -30.54 15.12
N GLN A 525 28.87 -30.02 14.75
CA GLN A 525 28.57 -28.59 14.95
C GLN A 525 28.38 -28.34 16.45
N THR A 526 29.25 -27.53 17.05
CA THR A 526 29.06 -26.98 18.39
C THR A 526 27.96 -25.92 18.33
N THR A 527 26.73 -26.31 18.66
CA THR A 527 25.61 -25.38 18.80
C THR A 527 25.77 -24.56 20.07
N LYS A 528 25.83 -23.22 19.96
CA LYS A 528 25.81 -22.35 21.14
C LYS A 528 24.50 -22.54 21.93
N PRO A 529 24.55 -22.61 23.27
CA PRO A 529 23.34 -22.62 24.08
C PRO A 529 22.55 -21.32 23.89
N LEU A 530 21.21 -21.42 23.88
CA LEU A 530 20.31 -20.28 23.81
C LEU A 530 20.07 -19.70 25.20
N SER A 531 19.98 -18.38 25.30
CA SER A 531 19.64 -17.66 26.53
C SER A 531 18.56 -16.62 26.25
N TRP A 532 17.77 -16.30 27.27
CA TRP A 532 16.77 -15.24 27.19
C TRP A 532 17.44 -13.89 26.95
N LYS A 533 16.86 -13.09 26.06
CA LYS A 533 17.28 -11.72 25.78
C LYS A 533 16.13 -10.78 26.04
N LYS A 534 16.40 -9.58 26.57
CA LYS A 534 15.40 -8.53 26.59
C LYS A 534 15.11 -8.06 25.16
N ALA A 535 13.85 -7.87 24.86
CA ALA A 535 13.38 -7.25 23.63
C ALA A 535 12.31 -6.22 24.00
N GLU A 536 12.39 -5.08 23.34
CA GLU A 536 11.38 -4.05 23.43
C GLU A 536 10.58 -4.05 22.14
N ALA A 537 9.26 -4.00 22.27
CA ALA A 537 8.36 -3.96 21.14
C ALA A 537 8.43 -2.60 20.45
N GLY A 538 8.57 -2.63 19.11
CA GLY A 538 8.50 -1.43 18.28
C GLY A 538 7.09 -0.88 18.17
N LYS A 539 6.82 -0.09 17.12
CA LYS A 539 5.47 0.44 16.83
C LYS A 539 4.43 -0.66 16.72
N GLN A 540 3.17 -0.34 17.08
CA GLN A 540 2.07 -1.31 17.15
C GLN A 540 2.41 -2.53 18.03
N GLY A 541 3.30 -2.35 19.02
CA GLY A 541 3.77 -3.40 19.91
C GLY A 541 4.41 -4.59 19.20
N PHE A 542 4.98 -4.43 18.00
CA PHE A 542 5.60 -5.55 17.27
C PHE A 542 6.98 -5.90 17.84
N VAL A 543 7.14 -7.15 18.26
CA VAL A 543 8.40 -7.75 18.70
C VAL A 543 8.99 -8.54 17.53
N ASP A 544 10.09 -8.05 16.95
CA ASP A 544 10.76 -8.65 15.80
C ASP A 544 11.82 -9.66 16.26
N LEU A 545 11.47 -10.95 16.19
CA LEU A 545 12.38 -12.06 16.52
C LEU A 545 13.41 -12.28 15.40
N GLY A 546 13.08 -11.96 14.14
CA GLY A 546 13.99 -12.08 13.01
C GLY A 546 15.22 -11.18 13.16
N LYS A 547 15.02 -9.95 13.63
CA LYS A 547 16.11 -9.02 13.98
C LYS A 547 16.97 -9.54 15.14
N ALA A 548 16.37 -10.26 16.08
CA ALA A 548 17.05 -10.69 17.31
C ALA A 548 17.86 -12.00 17.18
N PHE A 549 17.48 -12.87 16.24
CA PHE A 549 18.02 -14.24 16.14
C PHE A 549 18.55 -14.64 14.76
N GLU A 550 18.63 -13.69 13.81
CA GLU A 550 18.83 -13.91 12.37
C GLU A 550 17.67 -14.72 11.75
N PRO A 551 17.12 -14.30 10.61
CA PRO A 551 15.98 -14.98 9.99
C PRO A 551 16.41 -16.38 9.52
N LYS A 552 16.01 -17.39 10.28
CA LYS A 552 16.11 -18.81 9.89
C LYS A 552 14.70 -19.35 9.64
N PRO A 553 14.31 -19.60 8.39
CA PRO A 553 13.01 -20.19 8.12
C PRO A 553 12.91 -21.56 8.82
N PHE A 554 11.68 -21.96 9.18
CA PHE A 554 11.40 -23.20 9.89
C PHE A 554 12.10 -23.28 11.26
N ALA A 555 11.81 -22.30 12.13
CA ALA A 555 12.31 -22.27 13.49
C ALA A 555 11.24 -21.86 14.50
N LEU A 556 11.39 -22.34 15.73
CA LEU A 556 10.58 -21.96 16.88
C LEU A 556 11.27 -20.89 17.72
N GLY A 557 10.45 -20.04 18.33
CA GLY A 557 10.91 -19.01 19.24
C GLY A 557 9.85 -18.71 20.28
N TYR A 558 10.29 -18.14 21.38
CA TYR A 558 9.47 -17.87 22.53
C TYR A 558 9.60 -16.43 22.97
N ALA A 559 8.53 -15.90 23.54
CA ALA A 559 8.52 -14.62 24.22
C ALA A 559 7.78 -14.74 25.54
N TYR A 560 8.30 -14.11 26.59
CA TYR A 560 7.76 -14.14 27.94
C TYR A 560 7.66 -12.72 28.51
N THR A 561 6.59 -12.45 29.24
CA THR A 561 6.41 -11.21 29.99
C THR A 561 5.50 -11.43 31.21
N GLU A 562 5.48 -10.45 32.11
CA GLU A 562 4.57 -10.38 33.24
C GLU A 562 3.76 -9.10 33.15
N VAL A 563 2.44 -9.20 33.33
CA VAL A 563 1.52 -8.05 33.39
C VAL A 563 0.82 -8.00 34.73
N ASP A 564 0.81 -6.83 35.37
CA ASP A 564 0.13 -6.62 36.64
C ASP A 564 -1.33 -6.20 36.43
N SER A 565 -2.25 -6.76 37.23
CA SER A 565 -3.65 -6.33 37.31
C SER A 565 -3.99 -5.93 38.74
N VAL A 566 -4.51 -4.72 38.93
CA VAL A 566 -4.83 -4.17 40.27
C VAL A 566 -5.85 -5.04 41.01
N HIS A 567 -6.87 -5.54 40.31
CA HIS A 567 -7.86 -6.48 40.81
C HIS A 567 -8.06 -7.60 39.78
N ALA A 568 -8.68 -8.70 40.21
CA ALA A 568 -9.06 -9.77 39.29
C ALA A 568 -10.18 -9.28 38.36
N ARG A 569 -10.02 -9.42 37.05
CA ARG A 569 -10.95 -8.86 36.06
C ARG A 569 -11.03 -9.71 34.80
N GLU A 570 -12.22 -9.68 34.17
CA GLU A 570 -12.39 -10.12 32.79
C GLU A 570 -11.85 -9.02 31.87
N THR A 571 -11.12 -9.43 30.84
CA THR A 571 -10.62 -8.53 29.79
C THR A 571 -10.45 -9.29 28.48
N VAL A 572 -10.06 -8.60 27.43
CA VAL A 572 -9.69 -9.21 26.15
C VAL A 572 -8.20 -9.05 25.96
N LEU A 573 -7.51 -10.16 25.72
CA LEU A 573 -6.13 -10.16 25.26
C LEU A 573 -6.17 -10.26 23.74
N SER A 574 -5.59 -9.28 23.04
CA SER A 574 -5.52 -9.30 21.58
C SER A 574 -4.10 -9.55 21.12
N CYS A 575 -3.90 -10.45 20.17
CA CYS A 575 -2.58 -10.79 19.65
C CYS A 575 -2.58 -10.91 18.12
N ALA A 576 -1.38 -10.82 17.55
CA ALA A 576 -1.14 -10.97 16.12
C ALA A 576 0.27 -11.49 15.89
N SER A 577 0.52 -12.25 14.82
CA SER A 577 1.85 -12.77 14.50
C SER A 577 2.13 -12.89 13.01
N ARG A 578 3.41 -12.92 12.64
CA ARG A 578 3.86 -13.50 11.36
C ARG A 578 4.19 -14.97 11.56
N GLY A 579 3.42 -15.85 10.91
CA GLY A 579 3.46 -17.30 11.16
C GLY A 579 2.65 -17.73 12.38
N GLY A 580 2.74 -19.02 12.73
CA GLY A 580 1.93 -19.62 13.80
C GLY A 580 2.24 -19.04 15.18
N ILE A 581 1.22 -18.94 16.04
CA ILE A 581 1.31 -18.48 17.42
C ILE A 581 0.59 -19.43 18.37
N LYS A 582 1.15 -19.62 19.55
CA LYS A 582 0.48 -20.24 20.70
C LYS A 582 0.74 -19.42 21.95
N VAL A 583 -0.31 -19.15 22.72
CA VAL A 583 -0.26 -18.24 23.87
C VAL A 583 -0.75 -18.97 25.12
N TRP A 584 0.03 -18.84 26.19
CA TRP A 584 -0.33 -19.30 27.54
C TRP A 584 -0.46 -18.11 28.47
N LEU A 585 -1.50 -18.11 29.30
CA LEU A 585 -1.71 -17.18 30.40
C LEU A 585 -1.70 -17.97 31.72
N ASN A 586 -0.78 -17.64 32.62
CA ASN A 586 -0.63 -18.30 33.93
C ASN A 586 -0.50 -19.84 33.84
N GLY A 587 0.11 -20.35 32.76
CA GLY A 587 0.33 -21.78 32.52
C GLY A 587 -0.79 -22.47 31.73
N GLU A 588 -1.92 -21.80 31.48
CA GLU A 588 -3.04 -22.32 30.69
C GLU A 588 -2.96 -21.84 29.24
N ALA A 589 -3.09 -22.75 28.27
CA ALA A 589 -3.12 -22.38 26.86
C ALA A 589 -4.45 -21.70 26.53
N ILE A 590 -4.40 -20.44 26.13
CA ILE A 590 -5.59 -19.62 25.85
C ILE A 590 -5.83 -19.40 24.36
N HIS A 591 -4.80 -19.56 23.53
CA HIS A 591 -4.88 -19.33 22.09
C HIS A 591 -3.85 -20.17 21.33
N ALA A 592 -4.24 -20.67 20.16
CA ALA A 592 -3.33 -21.36 19.24
C ALA A 592 -3.82 -21.22 17.80
N VAL A 593 -2.94 -20.76 16.91
CA VAL A 593 -3.16 -20.71 15.47
C VAL A 593 -1.86 -21.17 14.82
N ASP A 594 -1.94 -22.24 14.03
CA ASP A 594 -0.82 -22.72 13.23
C ASP A 594 -0.99 -22.32 11.76
N GLY A 595 0.13 -22.13 11.06
CA GLY A 595 0.17 -21.81 9.64
C GLY A 595 0.93 -20.52 9.30
N ASP A 596 1.22 -20.34 8.02
CA ASP A 596 1.87 -19.14 7.52
C ASP A 596 0.83 -18.02 7.35
N ARG A 597 0.96 -16.93 8.13
CA ARG A 597 0.02 -15.81 8.14
C ARG A 597 0.73 -14.47 8.18
N ARG A 598 0.07 -13.45 7.62
CA ARG A 598 0.55 -12.07 7.65
C ARG A 598 0.21 -11.43 8.98
N PHE A 599 1.07 -10.54 9.44
CA PHE A 599 0.79 -9.75 10.63
C PHE A 599 -0.28 -8.70 10.35
N GLN A 600 -1.38 -8.77 11.10
CA GLN A 600 -2.40 -7.73 11.19
C GLN A 600 -2.64 -7.39 12.67
N PRO A 601 -2.38 -6.16 13.15
CA PRO A 601 -2.58 -5.82 14.55
C PRO A 601 -3.99 -6.17 15.05
N GLY A 602 -4.08 -6.84 16.20
CA GLY A 602 -5.35 -7.24 16.82
C GLY A 602 -6.14 -8.29 16.04
N GLU A 603 -5.49 -9.05 15.15
CA GLU A 603 -6.11 -10.13 14.35
C GLU A 603 -6.87 -11.15 15.22
N ASP A 604 -6.25 -11.57 16.33
CA ASP A 604 -6.84 -12.50 17.28
C ASP A 604 -7.25 -11.77 18.56
N ALA A 605 -8.41 -12.13 19.11
CA ALA A 605 -8.90 -11.59 20.37
C ALA A 605 -9.48 -12.72 21.24
N VAL A 606 -8.97 -12.85 22.47
CA VAL A 606 -9.37 -13.91 23.40
C VAL A 606 -9.86 -13.30 24.70
N ALA A 607 -11.07 -13.65 25.10
CA ALA A 607 -11.59 -13.30 26.41
C ALA A 607 -10.81 -14.06 27.50
N VAL A 608 -10.25 -13.34 28.46
CA VAL A 608 -9.40 -13.90 29.51
C VAL A 608 -9.73 -13.27 30.87
N ARG A 609 -9.51 -14.05 31.93
CA ARG A 609 -9.59 -13.56 33.31
C ARG A 609 -8.20 -13.36 33.89
N LEU A 610 -7.83 -12.10 34.16
CA LEU A 610 -6.62 -11.77 34.89
C LEU A 610 -6.84 -11.94 36.40
N LYS A 611 -5.84 -12.49 37.09
CA LYS A 611 -5.78 -12.53 38.56
C LYS A 611 -5.32 -11.17 39.10
N ALA A 612 -5.68 -10.84 40.33
CA ALA A 612 -5.08 -9.70 41.02
C ALA A 612 -3.57 -9.94 41.22
N GLY A 613 -2.76 -8.91 41.00
CA GLY A 613 -1.30 -9.00 40.96
C GLY A 613 -0.75 -9.47 39.61
N LYS A 614 0.38 -10.17 39.64
CA LYS A 614 1.13 -10.59 38.45
C LYS A 614 0.42 -11.70 37.68
N ASN A 615 0.34 -11.52 36.37
CA ASN A 615 -0.10 -12.52 35.40
C ASN A 615 1.02 -12.78 34.40
N ARG A 616 1.32 -14.05 34.14
CA ARG A 616 2.45 -14.46 33.31
C ARG A 616 1.97 -14.85 31.94
N ILE A 617 2.61 -14.32 30.91
CA ILE A 617 2.27 -14.63 29.53
C ILE A 617 3.49 -15.23 28.83
N LEU A 618 3.29 -16.41 28.25
CA LEU A 618 4.26 -17.09 27.40
C LEU A 618 3.68 -17.19 26.00
N VAL A 619 4.49 -16.88 25.00
CA VAL A 619 4.14 -16.96 23.58
C VAL A 619 5.15 -17.86 22.90
N LYS A 620 4.67 -18.75 22.04
CA LYS A 620 5.47 -19.58 21.14
C LYS A 620 5.12 -19.24 19.70
N LEU A 621 6.15 -19.12 18.85
CA LEU A 621 6.03 -18.65 17.49
C LEU A 621 6.70 -19.62 16.52
N ALA A 622 5.99 -19.97 15.45
CA ALA A 622 6.47 -20.77 14.34
C ALA A 622 6.87 -19.85 13.17
N HIS A 623 8.16 -19.79 12.86
CA HIS A 623 8.66 -19.03 11.70
C HIS A 623 8.61 -19.91 10.44
N HIS A 624 7.80 -19.51 9.46
CA HIS A 624 7.73 -20.15 8.15
C HIS A 624 8.71 -19.49 7.18
N HIS A 625 8.21 -18.70 6.22
CA HIS A 625 9.00 -18.20 5.10
C HIS A 625 9.37 -16.71 5.22
N TRP A 626 8.50 -15.86 5.78
CA TRP A 626 8.65 -14.40 5.66
C TRP A 626 8.38 -13.64 6.95
N GLY A 627 9.46 -13.16 7.57
CA GLY A 627 9.39 -12.32 8.77
C GLY A 627 8.93 -13.11 10.01
N TRP A 628 9.42 -12.69 11.18
CA TRP A 628 9.21 -13.44 12.40
C TRP A 628 8.98 -12.51 13.58
N GLY A 629 7.77 -12.54 14.13
CA GLY A 629 7.41 -11.66 15.23
C GLY A 629 5.94 -11.67 15.56
N PHE A 630 5.58 -10.91 16.59
CA PHE A 630 4.22 -10.84 17.12
C PHE A 630 3.97 -9.51 17.82
N SER A 631 2.71 -9.20 18.09
CA SER A 631 2.31 -8.11 19.00
C SER A 631 1.22 -8.61 19.94
N MET A 632 1.09 -7.97 21.09
CA MET A 632 0.01 -8.27 22.02
C MET A 632 -0.44 -7.03 22.81
N THR A 633 -1.74 -6.88 22.97
CA THR A 633 -2.36 -5.85 23.81
C THR A 633 -3.13 -6.47 24.96
N VAL A 634 -3.15 -5.76 26.08
CA VAL A 634 -4.05 -6.01 27.20
C VAL A 634 -4.58 -4.64 27.63
N PRO A 635 -5.89 -4.36 27.46
CA PRO A 635 -6.47 -3.08 27.85
C PRO A 635 -6.15 -2.78 29.31
N PRO A 636 -5.77 -1.54 29.67
CA PRO A 636 -5.50 -1.17 31.06
C PRO A 636 -6.73 -1.38 31.95
N ALA A 637 -6.53 -1.43 33.27
CA ALA A 637 -7.66 -1.38 34.19
C ALA A 637 -8.32 0.00 34.05
N ASN A 638 -9.55 0.06 33.54
CA ASN A 638 -10.34 1.28 33.60
C ASN A 638 -10.73 1.50 35.06
N PHE A 639 -10.30 2.63 35.64
CA PHE A 639 -10.70 3.07 36.97
C PHE A 639 -12.07 3.74 36.93
#